data_AF-A0A7C3S3V6-F1
#
_entry.id   AF-A0A7C3S3V6-F1
#
_cell.length_a   1.000
_cell.length_b   1.000
_cell.length_c   1.000
_cell.angle_alpha   90.00
_cell.angle_beta   90.00
_cell.angle_gamma   90.00
#
_symmetry.space_group_name_H-M   'P 1'
#
loop_
_entity.id
_entity.type
_entity.pdbx_description
1 polymer ?
#
loop_
_entity_poly.entity_id
_entity_poly.type
_entity_poly.pdbx_seq_one_letter_code
_entity_poly.pdbx_strand_id
1 'polypeptide(L)'
;MASSFNVWGLASGIDTESIIKALMLTAKAPVTRYQNQQLEIKWKQEIWTSIKEKLKTLQDTVSILSDRNSIVTKKGISSNESVLTVSTTGSALLGTYTFDVIDIARAHTITGNSYGTKSEKISFSQGHITINGKTVSVGTQASLLDIAQAINQDEDIGKYVSASVISVSSTDYRLVIMSKQTGTSNPIKFSAENNDILIALGIVGQAQGDTFSSTTEPIVFSEGNITINGKTINVGTSASLEDIVNAINGDPDISSNVKASIIDTGSGYRLAITSLVGAIDTIDFYGDNDALITLGILNTDGTVKNPNNSGGAKTQLATDLQFNVSGVSGTIVRQSNNVTDLFEGVTININSIGVSTVRIDYDTSQAISNIEKFVNIYNETISYIRTKLTEEREEGIDFLSEAEKAKMTYFEIQQHNEKLKVGLLRNDSTLREIEEQLRSIVSGVVYKDQGIPLSSNIRSLADIGISTGKVGYVSIEEILSGKLTIDYEVLNEALSKSPEIVADLFSKSYAFIQDEIPEGNIDGTNTTFKLKYAPVSYDVRPMVYADGVLLSQVFGSTNPEPGQFKIDYSTGTLILGQAPTTSLKVSYGYRVTTESTAGIAVRLNSIIKEYTEEVTGVIPYTINTLTSEYKELNELINDTNLRLSLYEESLIRKFMALESAIASMQSQSNFLSSYIIGLQKQGGK
;
A
#
# COMPACT_ATOMS: atom_id res chain seq x y z
N MET A 1 51.08 32.37 22.46
CA MET A 1 52.11 33.34 22.91
C MET A 1 53.12 32.60 23.76
N ALA A 2 54.41 32.90 23.59
CA ALA A 2 55.50 32.26 24.31
C ALA A 2 55.26 32.33 25.83
N SER A 3 55.40 31.19 26.50
CA SER A 3 55.34 31.06 27.95
C SER A 3 56.58 31.70 28.56
N SER A 4 56.52 33.01 28.78
CA SER A 4 57.46 33.72 29.63
C SER A 4 57.33 33.14 31.04
N PHE A 5 58.36 32.42 31.50
CA PHE A 5 58.50 32.01 32.89
C PHE A 5 58.65 33.27 33.76
N ASN A 6 57.52 33.85 34.17
CA ASN A 6 57.49 34.89 35.18
C ASN A 6 57.53 34.19 36.53
N VAL A 7 58.61 34.38 37.29
CA VAL A 7 58.70 33.86 38.66
C VAL A 7 58.00 34.86 39.58
N TRP A 8 56.75 34.57 39.92
CA TRP A 8 55.87 35.42 40.73
C TRP A 8 56.20 35.30 42.22
N GLY A 9 56.05 36.39 42.99
CA GLY A 9 56.11 36.36 44.46
C GLY A 9 57.52 36.27 45.10
N LEU A 10 58.60 36.37 44.31
CA LEU A 10 59.98 36.31 44.85
C LEU A 10 60.36 37.50 45.74
N ALA A 11 59.82 38.70 45.46
CA ALA A 11 60.14 39.90 46.24
C ALA A 11 59.20 40.06 47.43
N SER A 12 57.89 39.90 47.24
CA SER A 12 56.90 40.12 48.31
C SER A 12 56.67 38.91 49.24
N GLY A 13 56.94 37.69 48.79
CA GLY A 13 56.51 36.46 49.45
C GLY A 13 55.00 36.19 49.35
N ILE A 14 54.26 36.95 48.52
CA ILE A 14 52.82 36.82 48.31
C ILE A 14 52.55 35.97 47.07
N ASP A 15 51.65 34.99 47.19
CA ASP A 15 51.15 34.20 46.06
C ASP A 15 50.17 35.03 45.21
N THR A 16 50.74 35.87 44.36
CA THR A 16 50.00 36.76 43.46
C THR A 16 49.21 35.98 42.40
N GLU A 17 49.66 34.79 42.01
CA GLU A 17 48.94 33.94 41.05
C GLU A 17 47.60 33.46 41.65
N SER A 18 47.61 32.99 42.89
CA SER A 18 46.38 32.60 43.60
C SER A 18 45.43 33.78 43.82
N ILE A 19 45.95 34.99 44.10
CA ILE A 19 45.12 36.19 44.24
C ILE A 19 44.48 36.59 42.90
N ILE A 20 45.24 36.59 41.80
CA ILE A 20 44.71 36.89 40.47
C ILE A 20 43.63 35.87 40.10
N LYS A 21 43.87 34.57 40.33
CA LYS A 21 42.87 33.52 40.12
C LYS A 21 41.60 33.76 40.94
N ALA A 22 41.72 34.13 42.22
CA ALA A 22 40.57 34.42 43.08
C ALA A 22 39.76 35.64 42.59
N LEU A 23 40.43 36.71 42.15
CA LEU A 23 39.78 37.89 41.57
C LEU A 23 39.09 37.55 40.24
N MET A 24 39.75 36.76 39.39
CA MET A 24 39.19 36.30 38.13
C MET A 24 38.00 35.35 38.30
N LEU A 25 38.02 34.47 39.32
CA LEU A 25 36.89 33.60 39.65
C LEU A 25 35.63 34.41 39.97
N THR A 26 35.77 35.48 40.76
CA THR A 26 34.65 36.38 41.08
C THR A 26 34.18 37.14 39.84
N ALA A 27 35.12 37.64 39.03
CA ALA A 27 34.82 38.38 37.81
C ALA A 27 34.09 37.53 36.74
N LYS A 28 34.25 36.19 36.76
CA LYS A 28 33.62 35.25 35.82
C LYS A 28 32.13 35.00 36.08
N ALA A 29 31.57 35.43 37.21
CA ALA A 29 30.17 35.16 37.57
C ALA A 29 29.12 35.52 36.49
N PRO A 30 29.23 36.65 35.75
CA PRO A 30 28.29 36.96 34.68
C PRO A 30 28.35 35.96 33.52
N VAL A 31 29.54 35.46 33.17
CA VAL A 31 29.72 34.45 32.12
C VAL A 31 29.06 33.14 32.53
N THR A 32 29.29 32.68 33.76
CA THR A 32 28.64 31.48 34.29
C THR A 32 27.12 31.61 34.25
N ARG A 33 26.57 32.78 34.62
CA ARG A 33 25.13 33.04 34.53
C ARG A 33 24.61 32.92 33.10
N TYR A 34 25.28 33.54 32.12
CA TYR A 34 24.86 33.45 30.72
C TYR A 34 24.98 32.03 30.17
N GLN A 35 26.01 31.28 30.55
CA GLN A 35 26.16 29.86 30.19
C GLN A 35 25.03 29.00 30.76
N ASN A 36 24.62 29.24 32.00
CA ASN A 36 23.50 28.56 32.62
C ASN A 36 22.17 28.89 31.90
N GLN A 37 21.96 30.16 31.53
CA GLN A 37 20.80 30.57 30.73
C GLN A 37 20.80 29.92 29.34
N GLN A 38 21.95 29.81 28.68
CA GLN A 38 22.08 29.10 27.41
C GLN A 38 21.70 27.62 27.53
N LEU A 39 22.08 26.96 28.63
CA LEU A 39 21.67 25.57 28.89
C LEU A 39 20.15 25.46 29.09
N GLU A 40 19.54 26.33 29.88
CA GLU A 40 18.06 26.33 30.04
C GLU A 40 17.35 26.53 28.70
N ILE A 41 17.81 27.48 27.87
CA ILE A 41 17.24 27.73 26.54
C ILE A 41 17.38 26.49 25.66
N LYS A 42 18.56 25.88 25.63
CA LYS A 42 18.79 24.66 24.86
C LYS A 42 17.86 23.53 25.30
N TRP A 43 17.69 23.33 26.61
CA TRP A 43 16.76 22.32 27.12
C TRP A 43 15.30 22.63 26.79
N LYS A 44 14.89 23.91 26.81
CA LYS A 44 13.56 24.30 26.32
C LYS A 44 13.38 23.98 24.84
N GLN A 45 14.40 24.21 24.01
CA GLN A 45 14.36 23.84 22.59
C GLN A 45 14.22 22.32 22.40
N GLU A 46 14.95 21.52 23.18
CA GLU A 46 14.84 20.06 23.16
C GLU A 46 13.41 19.62 23.51
N ILE A 47 12.82 20.17 24.57
CA ILE A 47 11.44 19.86 24.99
C ILE A 47 10.43 20.26 23.90
N TRP A 48 10.52 21.48 23.36
CA TRP A 48 9.64 21.92 22.27
C TRP A 48 9.77 21.07 21.01
N THR A 49 10.98 20.61 20.70
CA THR A 49 11.22 19.69 19.58
C THR A 49 10.54 18.35 19.84
N SER A 50 10.67 17.78 21.03
CA SER A 50 9.96 16.55 21.40
C SER A 50 8.44 16.69 21.37
N ILE A 51 7.88 17.85 21.78
CA ILE A 51 6.45 18.14 21.66
C ILE A 51 6.04 18.15 20.18
N LYS A 52 6.80 18.84 19.32
CA LYS A 52 6.55 18.89 17.87
C LYS A 52 6.54 17.49 17.26
N GLU A 53 7.51 16.65 17.59
CA GLU A 53 7.61 15.27 17.09
C GLU A 53 6.43 14.38 17.52
N LYS A 54 5.98 14.51 18.77
CA LYS A 54 4.80 13.79 19.27
C LYS A 54 3.53 14.25 18.57
N LEU A 55 3.35 15.56 18.43
CA LEU A 55 2.24 16.12 17.67
C LEU A 55 2.27 15.65 16.21
N LYS A 56 3.45 15.59 15.58
CA LYS A 56 3.59 15.09 14.22
C LYS A 56 3.22 13.61 14.10
N THR A 57 3.64 12.79 15.06
CA THR A 57 3.27 11.37 15.12
C THR A 57 1.75 11.19 15.30
N LEU A 58 1.12 12.04 16.13
CA LEU A 58 -0.33 12.11 16.25
C LEU A 58 -0.96 12.52 14.91
N GLN A 59 -0.41 13.52 14.22
CA GLN A 59 -0.85 13.99 12.91
C GLN A 59 -0.87 12.86 11.88
N ASP A 60 0.21 12.08 11.80
CA ASP A 60 0.34 10.97 10.86
C ASP A 60 -0.71 9.88 11.14
N THR A 61 -0.96 9.61 12.43
CA THR A 61 -1.97 8.63 12.86
C THR A 61 -3.40 9.10 12.54
N VAL A 62 -3.75 10.36 12.83
CA VAL A 62 -5.08 10.90 12.50
C VAL A 62 -5.27 11.07 10.99
N SER A 63 -4.20 11.26 10.22
CA SER A 63 -4.30 11.35 8.76
C SER A 63 -4.84 10.06 8.14
N ILE A 64 -4.53 8.90 8.72
CA ILE A 64 -5.12 7.61 8.30
C ILE A 64 -6.65 7.65 8.49
N LEU A 65 -7.11 8.08 9.67
CA LEU A 65 -8.53 8.20 10.00
C LEU A 65 -9.26 9.32 9.23
N SER A 66 -8.52 10.18 8.53
CA SER A 66 -9.10 11.16 7.61
C SER A 66 -9.47 10.55 6.24
N ASP A 67 -9.03 9.32 5.95
CA ASP A 67 -9.53 8.53 4.83
C ASP A 67 -10.72 7.67 5.27
N ARG A 68 -11.88 7.91 4.67
CA ARG A 68 -13.12 7.16 4.90
C ARG A 68 -12.93 5.66 4.67
N ASN A 69 -12.12 5.27 3.69
CA ASN A 69 -11.87 3.86 3.36
C ASN A 69 -11.03 3.13 4.41
N SER A 70 -10.37 3.86 5.32
CA SER A 70 -9.65 3.27 6.46
C SER A 70 -10.59 2.75 7.56
N ILE A 71 -11.87 3.16 7.51
CA ILE A 71 -12.92 2.78 8.46
C ILE A 71 -13.97 1.90 7.78
N VAL A 72 -14.31 2.20 6.53
CA VAL A 72 -15.38 1.53 5.78
C VAL A 72 -14.79 0.44 4.90
N THR A 73 -14.45 -0.67 5.52
CA THR A 73 -13.98 -1.87 4.82
C THR A 73 -15.05 -2.96 4.81
N LYS A 74 -14.95 -3.86 3.84
CA LYS A 74 -15.86 -5.00 3.71
C LYS A 74 -15.05 -6.29 3.61
N LYS A 75 -15.63 -7.38 4.09
CA LYS A 75 -15.08 -8.74 3.96
C LYS A 75 -16.12 -9.68 3.40
N GLY A 76 -15.66 -10.63 2.60
CA GLY A 76 -16.42 -11.82 2.23
C GLY A 76 -16.11 -12.97 3.17
N ILE A 77 -17.13 -13.75 3.52
CA ILE A 77 -17.02 -14.94 4.38
C ILE A 77 -17.67 -16.08 3.61
N SER A 78 -16.91 -17.15 3.36
CA SER A 78 -17.41 -18.37 2.71
C SER A 78 -17.82 -19.38 3.78
N SER A 79 -18.97 -20.04 3.61
CA SER A 79 -19.38 -21.13 4.49
C SER A 79 -18.56 -22.41 4.27
N ASN A 80 -17.88 -22.52 3.13
CA ASN A 80 -17.02 -23.64 2.77
C ASN A 80 -15.85 -23.18 1.88
N GLU A 81 -14.70 -22.88 2.50
CA GLU A 81 -13.50 -22.42 1.82
C GLU A 81 -12.84 -23.48 0.92
N SER A 82 -13.11 -24.77 1.15
CA SER A 82 -12.65 -25.84 0.27
C SER A 82 -13.36 -25.83 -1.09
N VAL A 83 -14.58 -25.29 -1.15
CA VAL A 83 -15.33 -25.08 -2.42
C VAL A 83 -14.92 -23.76 -3.05
N LEU A 84 -14.97 -22.67 -2.31
CA LEU A 84 -14.55 -21.35 -2.81
C LEU A 84 -14.11 -20.41 -1.69
N THR A 85 -13.21 -19.49 -2.02
CA THR A 85 -12.86 -18.33 -1.19
C THR A 85 -13.34 -17.05 -1.87
N VAL A 86 -13.47 -15.99 -1.06
CA VAL A 86 -13.97 -14.69 -1.51
C VAL A 86 -13.08 -13.58 -0.97
N SER A 87 -12.81 -12.58 -1.80
CA SER A 87 -12.25 -11.31 -1.37
C SER A 87 -13.11 -10.16 -1.89
N THR A 88 -13.08 -9.04 -1.17
CA THR A 88 -13.96 -7.90 -1.44
C THR A 88 -13.19 -6.59 -1.38
N THR A 89 -13.66 -5.61 -2.16
CA THR A 89 -13.25 -4.20 -2.06
C THR A 89 -14.35 -3.37 -1.40
N GLY A 90 -14.12 -2.08 -1.18
CA GLY A 90 -15.12 -1.16 -0.61
C GLY A 90 -16.41 -1.05 -1.44
N SER A 91 -16.39 -1.33 -2.74
CA SER A 91 -17.57 -1.26 -3.62
C SER A 91 -18.48 -2.50 -3.54
N ALA A 92 -18.02 -3.60 -2.92
CA ALA A 92 -18.81 -4.82 -2.80
C ALA A 92 -20.17 -4.57 -2.13
N LEU A 93 -21.27 -5.04 -2.70
CA LEU A 93 -22.58 -4.89 -2.07
C LEU A 93 -22.73 -5.87 -0.91
N LEU A 94 -23.25 -5.39 0.22
CA LEU A 94 -23.59 -6.24 1.36
C LEU A 94 -24.67 -7.21 0.96
N GLY A 95 -24.57 -8.45 1.44
CA GLY A 95 -25.56 -9.47 1.09
C GLY A 95 -25.06 -10.88 1.34
N THR A 96 -25.91 -11.84 1.00
CA THR A 96 -25.60 -13.26 1.08
C THR A 96 -25.96 -13.92 -0.25
N TYR A 97 -25.02 -14.69 -0.80
CA TYR A 97 -25.14 -15.35 -2.09
C TYR A 97 -24.74 -16.81 -1.94
N THR A 98 -25.59 -17.75 -2.37
CA THR A 98 -25.23 -19.17 -2.40
C THR A 98 -24.80 -19.57 -3.80
N PHE A 99 -23.61 -20.15 -3.87
CA PHE A 99 -22.97 -20.69 -5.07
C PHE A 99 -23.10 -22.21 -5.07
N ASP A 100 -23.51 -22.76 -6.20
CA ASP A 100 -23.51 -24.19 -6.47
C ASP A 100 -22.58 -24.44 -7.66
N VAL A 101 -21.35 -24.88 -7.37
CA VAL A 101 -20.31 -25.15 -8.37
C VAL A 101 -20.52 -26.54 -8.94
N ILE A 102 -20.78 -26.59 -10.25
CA ILE A 102 -21.14 -27.81 -10.99
C ILE A 102 -19.91 -28.48 -11.57
N ASP A 103 -19.02 -27.70 -12.21
CA ASP A 103 -17.73 -28.17 -12.72
C ASP A 103 -16.70 -27.04 -12.64
N ILE A 104 -15.41 -27.38 -12.64
CA ILE A 104 -14.30 -26.44 -12.54
C ILE A 104 -13.62 -26.24 -13.88
N ALA A 105 -13.06 -25.06 -14.10
CA ALA A 105 -12.24 -24.82 -15.28
C ALA A 105 -10.94 -25.63 -15.17
N ARG A 106 -10.63 -26.43 -16.21
CA ARG A 106 -9.36 -27.16 -16.33
C ARG A 106 -8.62 -26.75 -17.58
N ALA A 107 -7.30 -26.79 -17.52
CA ALA A 107 -6.43 -26.55 -18.67
C ALA A 107 -6.33 -27.81 -19.53
N HIS A 108 -6.13 -27.61 -20.83
CA HIS A 108 -5.84 -28.70 -21.75
C HIS A 108 -4.44 -29.24 -21.47
N THR A 109 -4.30 -30.54 -21.22
CA THR A 109 -3.02 -31.20 -20.99
C THR A 109 -2.90 -32.45 -21.86
N ILE A 110 -1.80 -32.57 -22.61
CA ILE A 110 -1.43 -33.79 -23.34
C ILE A 110 -0.19 -34.38 -22.70
N THR A 111 -0.21 -35.69 -22.46
CA THR A 111 0.94 -36.48 -22.03
C THR A 111 1.29 -37.47 -23.13
N GLY A 112 2.52 -37.42 -23.63
CA GLY A 112 3.02 -38.30 -24.68
C GLY A 112 3.34 -39.72 -24.21
N ASN A 113 3.96 -40.48 -25.10
CA ASN A 113 4.41 -41.85 -24.89
C ASN A 113 5.53 -41.95 -23.82
N SER A 114 5.70 -43.16 -23.28
CA SER A 114 6.80 -43.53 -22.39
C SER A 114 8.13 -43.69 -23.12
N TYR A 115 9.17 -43.05 -22.60
CA TYR A 115 10.56 -43.21 -23.04
C TYR A 115 11.45 -43.66 -21.88
N GLY A 116 12.47 -44.46 -22.19
CA GLY A 116 13.40 -44.98 -21.18
C GLY A 116 14.26 -43.92 -20.51
N THR A 117 14.53 -42.80 -21.19
CA THR A 117 15.30 -41.67 -20.65
C THR A 117 14.75 -40.33 -21.15
N LYS A 118 15.10 -39.23 -20.44
CA LYS A 118 14.74 -37.86 -20.84
C LYS A 118 15.73 -37.19 -21.81
N SER A 119 16.93 -37.76 -21.98
CA SER A 119 18.07 -37.13 -22.66
C SER A 119 18.54 -37.88 -23.91
N GLU A 120 18.06 -39.11 -24.12
CA GLU A 120 18.33 -39.82 -25.37
C GLU A 120 17.64 -39.13 -26.53
N LYS A 121 18.37 -39.00 -27.64
CA LYS A 121 17.86 -38.34 -28.84
C LYS A 121 16.98 -39.30 -29.62
N ILE A 122 15.80 -38.82 -29.96
CA ILE A 122 14.86 -39.51 -30.85
C ILE A 122 15.10 -38.97 -32.25
N SER A 123 15.13 -39.86 -33.25
CA SER A 123 15.33 -39.48 -34.66
C SER A 123 13.99 -39.32 -35.37
N PHE A 124 13.87 -38.27 -36.18
CA PHE A 124 12.66 -37.91 -36.91
C PHE A 124 12.99 -37.65 -38.39
N SER A 125 12.02 -37.87 -39.28
CA SER A 125 12.13 -37.48 -40.68
C SER A 125 12.10 -35.95 -40.84
N GLN A 126 11.31 -35.27 -40.00
CA GLN A 126 11.23 -33.81 -39.91
C GLN A 126 11.08 -33.38 -38.44
N GLY A 127 11.72 -32.27 -38.07
CA GLY A 127 11.79 -31.76 -36.70
C GLY A 127 10.91 -30.54 -36.45
N HIS A 128 9.69 -30.50 -36.99
CA HIS A 128 8.79 -29.35 -36.86
C HIS A 128 7.57 -29.70 -36.02
N ILE A 129 7.26 -28.87 -35.02
CA ILE A 129 6.08 -29.00 -34.17
C ILE A 129 5.23 -27.75 -34.36
N THR A 130 4.00 -27.93 -34.83
CA THR A 130 3.05 -26.83 -34.96
C THR A 130 1.99 -26.90 -33.86
N ILE A 131 1.88 -25.84 -33.06
CA ILE A 131 0.92 -25.67 -31.97
C ILE A 131 0.15 -24.36 -32.21
N ASN A 132 -1.17 -24.42 -32.20
CA ASN A 132 -2.08 -23.28 -32.40
C ASN A 132 -1.72 -22.44 -33.66
N GLY A 133 -1.29 -23.11 -34.73
CA GLY A 133 -0.90 -22.48 -36.00
C GLY A 133 0.51 -21.90 -36.04
N LYS A 134 1.32 -22.07 -34.99
CA LYS A 134 2.70 -21.60 -34.88
C LYS A 134 3.67 -22.77 -34.86
N THR A 135 4.80 -22.66 -35.55
CA THR A 135 5.73 -23.78 -35.75
C THR A 135 7.07 -23.52 -35.10
N VAL A 136 7.50 -24.44 -34.25
CA VAL A 136 8.85 -24.50 -33.68
C VAL A 136 9.65 -25.64 -34.31
N SER A 137 10.96 -25.41 -34.51
CA SER A 137 11.88 -26.43 -35.01
C SER A 137 12.74 -26.98 -33.88
N VAL A 138 12.87 -28.31 -33.81
CA VAL A 138 13.74 -29.03 -32.85
C VAL A 138 14.86 -29.80 -33.55
N GLY A 139 14.95 -29.73 -34.88
CA GLY A 139 15.89 -30.50 -35.69
C GLY A 139 15.48 -31.98 -35.83
N THR A 140 16.21 -32.73 -36.67
CA THR A 140 15.89 -34.13 -37.00
C THR A 140 16.26 -35.12 -35.90
N GLN A 141 16.95 -34.66 -34.84
CA GLN A 141 17.26 -35.45 -33.65
C GLN A 141 17.18 -34.58 -32.40
N ALA A 142 16.27 -34.91 -31.49
CA ALA A 142 16.06 -34.15 -30.25
C ALA A 142 15.70 -35.09 -29.10
N SER A 143 16.14 -34.75 -27.89
CA SER A 143 15.66 -35.41 -26.67
C SER A 143 14.35 -34.80 -26.17
N LEU A 144 13.66 -35.46 -25.23
CA LEU A 144 12.46 -34.89 -24.60
C LEU A 144 12.74 -33.54 -23.94
N LEU A 145 13.94 -33.37 -23.36
CA LEU A 145 14.37 -32.10 -22.76
C LEU A 145 14.55 -31.00 -23.83
N ASP A 146 15.19 -31.32 -24.94
CA ASP A 146 15.39 -30.37 -26.05
C ASP A 146 14.03 -29.90 -26.60
N ILE A 147 13.09 -30.83 -26.76
CA ILE A 147 11.74 -30.54 -27.27
C ILE A 147 10.96 -29.66 -26.28
N ALA A 148 10.95 -30.01 -24.99
CA ALA A 148 10.29 -29.21 -23.97
C ALA A 148 10.89 -27.79 -23.89
N GLN A 149 12.21 -27.68 -23.97
CA GLN A 149 12.90 -26.39 -23.97
C GLN A 149 12.54 -25.57 -25.20
N ALA A 150 12.56 -26.15 -26.40
CA ALA A 150 12.21 -25.46 -27.64
C ALA A 150 10.77 -24.91 -27.60
N ILE A 151 9.80 -25.70 -27.15
CA ILE A 151 8.40 -25.26 -27.00
C ILE A 151 8.29 -24.09 -26.01
N ASN A 152 8.98 -24.17 -24.87
CA ASN A 152 8.91 -23.13 -23.84
C ASN A 152 9.64 -21.83 -24.23
N GLN A 153 10.71 -21.92 -25.03
CA GLN A 153 11.54 -20.77 -25.42
C GLN A 153 11.03 -20.06 -26.67
N ASP A 154 10.19 -20.71 -27.46
CA ASP A 154 9.52 -20.08 -28.59
C ASP A 154 8.57 -18.97 -28.11
N GLU A 155 8.72 -17.75 -28.63
CA GLU A 155 7.97 -16.58 -28.16
C GLU A 155 6.46 -16.66 -28.48
N ASP A 156 6.12 -17.29 -29.60
CA ASP A 156 4.75 -17.39 -30.11
C ASP A 156 3.98 -18.55 -29.46
N ILE A 157 4.68 -19.64 -29.13
CA ILE A 157 4.10 -20.86 -28.53
C ILE A 157 4.20 -20.82 -27.00
N GLY A 158 5.40 -20.55 -26.47
CA GLY A 158 5.71 -20.58 -25.05
C GLY A 158 4.93 -19.56 -24.21
N LYS A 159 4.28 -18.57 -24.84
CA LYS A 159 3.33 -17.67 -24.17
C LYS A 159 2.02 -18.37 -23.76
N TYR A 160 1.57 -19.38 -24.50
CA TYR A 160 0.26 -20.01 -24.32
C TYR A 160 0.34 -21.43 -23.77
N VAL A 161 1.46 -22.13 -23.95
CA VAL A 161 1.65 -23.49 -23.43
C VAL A 161 2.92 -23.59 -22.61
N SER A 162 2.97 -24.60 -21.75
CA SER A 162 4.15 -25.03 -21.02
C SER A 162 4.42 -26.49 -21.36
N ALA A 163 5.66 -26.81 -21.72
CA ALA A 163 6.13 -28.18 -21.92
C ALA A 163 7.06 -28.60 -20.77
N SER A 164 6.97 -29.86 -20.35
CA SER A 164 7.84 -30.43 -19.31
C SER A 164 8.04 -31.92 -19.52
N VAL A 165 9.10 -32.48 -18.96
CA VAL A 165 9.33 -33.92 -18.94
C VAL A 165 9.05 -34.45 -17.54
N ILE A 166 8.05 -35.32 -17.41
CA ILE A 166 7.72 -35.99 -16.15
C ILE A 166 8.47 -37.32 -16.06
N SER A 167 8.89 -37.70 -14.86
CA SER A 167 9.42 -39.03 -14.55
C SER A 167 8.34 -39.82 -13.81
N VAL A 168 7.72 -40.77 -14.50
CA VAL A 168 6.70 -41.66 -13.94
C VAL A 168 7.37 -42.79 -13.15
N SER A 169 8.52 -43.27 -13.64
CA SER A 169 9.39 -44.21 -12.95
C SER A 169 10.85 -44.02 -13.38
N SER A 170 11.77 -44.88 -12.91
CA SER A 170 13.17 -44.86 -13.34
C SER A 170 13.38 -45.14 -14.84
N THR A 171 12.39 -45.74 -15.50
CA THR A 171 12.45 -46.13 -16.94
C THR A 171 11.24 -45.62 -17.74
N ASP A 172 10.45 -44.69 -17.20
CA ASP A 172 9.29 -44.08 -17.87
C ASP A 172 9.35 -42.56 -17.71
N TYR A 173 9.73 -41.90 -18.80
CA TYR A 173 9.75 -40.46 -18.95
C TYR A 173 8.79 -40.05 -20.06
N ARG A 174 8.01 -38.99 -19.82
CA ARG A 174 7.00 -38.53 -20.77
C ARG A 174 7.07 -37.03 -20.96
N LEU A 175 6.91 -36.57 -22.20
CA LEU A 175 6.67 -35.17 -22.51
C LEU A 175 5.22 -34.82 -22.14
N VAL A 176 5.03 -33.75 -21.39
CA VAL A 176 3.73 -33.17 -21.06
C VAL A 176 3.68 -31.77 -21.64
N ILE A 177 2.62 -31.47 -22.38
CA ILE A 177 2.33 -30.12 -22.88
C ILE A 177 0.99 -29.70 -22.27
N MET A 178 0.99 -28.57 -21.57
CA MET A 178 -0.15 -28.05 -20.84
C MET A 178 -0.44 -26.61 -21.26
N SER A 179 -1.72 -26.27 -21.47
CA SER A 179 -2.14 -24.89 -21.70
C SER A 179 -1.91 -24.08 -20.43
N LYS A 180 -1.43 -22.85 -20.58
CA LYS A 180 -1.27 -21.92 -19.45
C LYS A 180 -2.59 -21.35 -18.97
N GLN A 181 -3.66 -21.52 -19.75
CA GLN A 181 -5.01 -21.05 -19.42
C GLN A 181 -5.99 -22.22 -19.37
N THR A 182 -6.95 -22.13 -18.46
CA THR A 182 -8.10 -23.04 -18.37
C THR A 182 -9.20 -22.62 -19.35
N GLY A 183 -10.24 -23.44 -19.50
CA GLY A 183 -11.41 -23.10 -20.30
C GLY A 183 -11.36 -23.62 -21.74
N THR A 184 -12.53 -23.95 -22.28
CA THR A 184 -12.71 -24.63 -23.58
C THR A 184 -12.20 -23.81 -24.77
N SER A 185 -12.08 -22.50 -24.62
CA SER A 185 -11.53 -21.60 -25.64
C SER A 185 -10.00 -21.56 -25.70
N ASN A 186 -9.31 -22.23 -24.76
CA ASN A 186 -7.86 -22.29 -24.70
C ASN A 186 -7.32 -23.72 -24.97
N PRO A 187 -7.77 -24.43 -26.02
CA PRO A 187 -7.24 -25.75 -26.33
C PRO A 187 -5.84 -25.64 -26.92
N ILE A 188 -5.06 -26.72 -26.77
CA ILE A 188 -3.88 -26.95 -27.57
C ILE A 188 -4.34 -27.65 -28.85
N LYS A 189 -4.10 -27.03 -30.00
CA LYS A 189 -4.34 -27.61 -31.32
C LYS A 189 -3.04 -27.86 -32.05
N PHE A 190 -2.90 -29.03 -32.66
CA PHE A 190 -1.75 -29.42 -33.46
C PHE A 190 -2.08 -29.32 -34.96
N SER A 191 -1.05 -29.21 -35.80
CA SER A 191 -1.22 -29.31 -37.25
C SER A 191 -1.57 -30.74 -37.67
N ALA A 192 -2.06 -30.92 -38.90
CA ALA A 192 -2.16 -32.22 -39.57
C ALA A 192 -0.94 -32.51 -40.47
N GLU A 193 -0.11 -31.50 -40.72
CA GLU A 193 1.03 -31.53 -41.64
C GLU A 193 2.34 -31.71 -40.86
N ASN A 194 3.25 -32.53 -41.40
CA ASN A 194 4.59 -32.78 -40.83
C ASN A 194 4.58 -33.31 -39.37
N ASN A 195 3.56 -34.08 -39.00
CA ASN A 195 3.33 -34.60 -37.65
C ASN A 195 4.21 -35.77 -37.21
N ASP A 196 5.26 -36.13 -37.96
CA ASP A 196 6.07 -37.32 -37.67
C ASP A 196 6.60 -37.33 -36.23
N ILE A 197 7.14 -36.20 -35.79
CA ILE A 197 7.57 -36.01 -34.40
C ILE A 197 6.42 -36.10 -33.40
N LEU A 198 5.26 -35.50 -33.68
CA LEU A 198 4.11 -35.52 -32.76
C LEU A 198 3.49 -36.92 -32.64
N ILE A 199 3.48 -37.68 -33.73
CA ILE A 199 3.04 -39.08 -33.77
C ILE A 199 4.05 -39.97 -33.03
N ALA A 200 5.36 -39.81 -33.27
CA ALA A 200 6.39 -40.56 -32.58
C ALA A 200 6.31 -40.34 -31.05
N LEU A 201 6.10 -39.09 -30.63
CA LEU A 201 5.89 -38.71 -29.24
C LEU A 201 4.54 -39.16 -28.67
N GLY A 202 3.61 -39.67 -29.49
CA GLY A 202 2.24 -40.01 -29.08
C GLY A 202 1.38 -38.81 -28.67
N ILE A 203 1.87 -37.59 -28.94
CA ILE A 203 1.16 -36.34 -28.64
C ILE A 203 -0.03 -36.19 -29.58
N VAL A 204 0.12 -36.58 -30.84
CA VAL A 204 -0.97 -36.66 -31.82
C VAL A 204 -1.23 -38.11 -32.17
N GLY A 205 -2.47 -38.55 -31.97
CA GLY A 205 -2.90 -39.89 -32.34
C GLY A 205 -3.62 -39.95 -33.70
N GLN A 206 -3.58 -41.13 -34.32
CA GLN A 206 -4.18 -41.44 -35.60
C GLN A 206 -4.87 -42.82 -35.53
N ALA A 207 -6.08 -42.89 -36.05
CA ALA A 207 -6.79 -44.13 -36.33
C ALA A 207 -6.55 -44.52 -37.79
N GLN A 208 -5.98 -45.71 -38.02
CA GLN A 208 -5.60 -46.17 -39.37
C GLN A 208 -6.48 -47.34 -39.84
N GLY A 209 -6.98 -47.22 -41.07
CA GLY A 209 -7.81 -48.22 -41.71
C GLY A 209 -7.03 -49.37 -42.36
N ASP A 210 -7.78 -50.29 -42.94
CA ASP A 210 -7.26 -51.36 -43.79
C ASP A 210 -6.72 -50.79 -45.13
N THR A 211 -5.87 -51.56 -45.82
CA THR A 211 -5.26 -51.15 -47.10
C THR A 211 -6.13 -51.57 -48.28
N PHE A 212 -6.43 -50.61 -49.15
CA PHE A 212 -7.18 -50.74 -50.40
C PHE A 212 -6.28 -50.51 -51.62
N SER A 213 -6.64 -51.03 -52.78
CA SER A 213 -5.81 -50.93 -54.00
C SER A 213 -5.92 -49.59 -54.74
N SER A 214 -6.98 -48.81 -54.50
CA SER A 214 -7.28 -47.56 -55.20
C SER A 214 -7.85 -46.50 -54.24
N THR A 215 -7.62 -45.22 -54.55
CA THR A 215 -8.20 -44.07 -53.83
C THR A 215 -9.59 -43.69 -54.34
N THR A 216 -9.91 -44.05 -55.59
CA THR A 216 -11.11 -43.61 -56.32
C THR A 216 -12.14 -44.72 -56.54
N GLU A 217 -11.78 -45.99 -56.34
CA GLU A 217 -12.73 -47.09 -56.46
C GLU A 217 -13.70 -47.09 -55.27
N PRO A 218 -15.03 -47.17 -55.50
CA PRO A 218 -16.01 -47.18 -54.42
C PRO A 218 -15.90 -48.41 -53.52
N ILE A 219 -15.94 -48.17 -52.22
CA ILE A 219 -16.07 -49.19 -51.18
C ILE A 219 -17.53 -49.25 -50.78
N VAL A 220 -18.11 -50.45 -50.70
CA VAL A 220 -19.54 -50.65 -50.40
C VAL A 220 -19.74 -50.84 -48.89
N PHE A 221 -20.75 -50.17 -48.34
CA PHE A 221 -21.15 -50.21 -46.93
C PHE A 221 -22.61 -50.66 -46.82
N SER A 222 -22.97 -51.22 -45.67
CA SER A 222 -24.38 -51.46 -45.31
C SER A 222 -25.07 -50.14 -45.00
N GLU A 223 -24.39 -49.26 -44.24
CA GLU A 223 -24.82 -47.91 -43.93
C GLU A 223 -23.66 -46.91 -44.09
N GLY A 224 -23.94 -45.75 -44.69
CA GLY A 224 -22.94 -44.73 -45.02
C GLY A 224 -22.69 -43.70 -43.93
N ASN A 225 -23.17 -43.93 -42.70
CA ASN A 225 -23.04 -42.95 -41.61
C ASN A 225 -21.63 -42.99 -41.01
N ILE A 226 -21.08 -41.80 -40.76
CA ILE A 226 -19.81 -41.61 -40.06
C ILE A 226 -20.06 -40.60 -38.93
N THR A 227 -19.90 -41.02 -37.69
CA THR A 227 -20.06 -40.20 -36.48
C THR A 227 -18.71 -39.97 -35.79
N ILE A 228 -18.32 -38.71 -35.64
CA ILE A 228 -17.08 -38.27 -34.99
C ILE A 228 -17.40 -37.10 -34.05
N ASN A 229 -16.98 -37.20 -32.79
CA ASN A 229 -17.22 -36.20 -31.73
C ASN A 229 -18.70 -35.78 -31.63
N GLY A 230 -19.61 -36.76 -31.76
CA GLY A 230 -21.06 -36.56 -31.71
C GLY A 230 -21.69 -35.97 -32.98
N LYS A 231 -20.91 -35.67 -34.02
CA LYS A 231 -21.40 -35.17 -35.31
C LYS A 231 -21.44 -36.30 -36.34
N THR A 232 -22.59 -36.49 -36.99
CA THR A 232 -22.79 -37.50 -38.03
C THR A 232 -22.83 -36.87 -39.43
N ILE A 233 -22.07 -37.46 -40.36
CA ILE A 233 -22.13 -37.21 -41.81
C ILE A 233 -22.54 -38.50 -42.53
N ASN A 234 -23.03 -38.40 -43.76
CA ASN A 234 -23.40 -39.56 -44.58
C ASN A 234 -22.66 -39.52 -45.92
N VAL A 235 -21.99 -40.61 -46.26
CA VAL A 235 -21.23 -40.77 -47.51
C VAL A 235 -21.94 -41.65 -48.55
N GLY A 236 -23.18 -42.07 -48.27
CA GLY A 236 -23.92 -43.05 -49.07
C GLY A 236 -23.47 -44.50 -48.82
N THR A 237 -24.17 -45.47 -49.41
CA THR A 237 -23.85 -46.91 -49.26
C THR A 237 -22.66 -47.36 -50.12
N SER A 238 -22.05 -46.44 -50.87
CA SER A 238 -20.79 -46.67 -51.57
C SER A 238 -20.04 -45.36 -51.75
N ALA A 239 -18.77 -45.30 -51.34
CA ALA A 239 -17.93 -44.11 -51.47
C ALA A 239 -16.47 -44.51 -51.66
N SER A 240 -15.70 -43.69 -52.39
CA SER A 240 -14.25 -43.88 -52.49
C SER A 240 -13.52 -43.35 -51.25
N LEU A 241 -12.23 -43.67 -51.08
CA LEU A 241 -11.42 -43.09 -50.00
C LEU A 241 -11.35 -41.55 -50.12
N GLU A 242 -11.29 -41.02 -51.35
CA GLU A 242 -11.30 -39.58 -51.60
C GLU A 242 -12.61 -38.94 -51.17
N ASP A 243 -13.76 -39.56 -51.49
CA ASP A 243 -15.08 -39.06 -51.08
C ASP A 243 -15.19 -39.00 -49.56
N ILE A 244 -14.72 -40.02 -48.86
CA ILE A 244 -14.76 -40.10 -47.39
C ILE A 244 -13.85 -39.05 -46.76
N VAL A 245 -12.63 -38.89 -47.26
CA VAL A 245 -11.70 -37.84 -46.80
C VAL A 245 -12.29 -36.45 -47.02
N ASN A 246 -12.89 -36.21 -48.19
CA ASN A 246 -13.54 -34.95 -48.51
C ASN A 246 -14.76 -34.69 -47.62
N ALA A 247 -15.56 -35.71 -47.32
CA ALA A 247 -16.71 -35.59 -46.44
C ALA A 247 -16.30 -35.26 -44.99
N ILE A 248 -15.31 -35.97 -44.43
CA ILE A 248 -14.80 -35.72 -43.07
C ILE A 248 -14.15 -34.33 -42.97
N ASN A 249 -13.29 -33.98 -43.94
CA ASN A 249 -12.59 -32.70 -43.93
C ASN A 249 -13.47 -31.52 -44.35
N GLY A 250 -14.59 -31.78 -45.03
CA GLY A 250 -15.54 -30.78 -45.51
C GLY A 250 -16.54 -30.34 -44.44
N ASP A 251 -16.74 -31.13 -43.39
CA ASP A 251 -17.60 -30.76 -42.25
C ASP A 251 -16.82 -29.90 -41.24
N PRO A 252 -17.23 -28.64 -40.98
CA PRO A 252 -16.50 -27.73 -40.08
C PRO A 252 -16.45 -28.19 -38.63
N ASP A 253 -17.47 -28.91 -38.14
CA ASP A 253 -17.54 -29.34 -36.75
C ASP A 253 -16.55 -30.50 -36.51
N ILE A 254 -16.49 -31.44 -37.46
CA ILE A 254 -15.55 -32.57 -37.43
C ILE A 254 -14.12 -32.08 -37.69
N SER A 255 -13.88 -31.35 -38.78
CA SER A 255 -12.54 -30.92 -39.20
C SER A 255 -11.85 -29.94 -38.24
N SER A 256 -12.60 -29.38 -37.28
CA SER A 256 -12.05 -28.53 -36.23
C SER A 256 -11.13 -29.26 -35.24
N ASN A 257 -11.32 -30.58 -35.09
CA ASN A 257 -10.64 -31.42 -34.10
C ASN A 257 -9.98 -32.66 -34.71
N VAL A 258 -10.31 -33.02 -35.95
CA VAL A 258 -9.65 -34.13 -36.66
C VAL A 258 -9.27 -33.74 -38.08
N LYS A 259 -8.35 -34.49 -38.68
CA LYS A 259 -8.07 -34.45 -40.12
C LYS A 259 -8.06 -35.86 -40.70
N ALA A 260 -8.82 -36.08 -41.76
CA ALA A 260 -8.72 -37.29 -42.56
C ALA A 260 -7.67 -37.14 -43.67
N SER A 261 -6.91 -38.20 -43.95
CA SER A 261 -5.97 -38.28 -45.07
C SER A 261 -5.89 -39.69 -45.64
N ILE A 262 -5.38 -39.79 -46.86
CA ILE A 262 -5.03 -41.07 -47.49
C ILE A 262 -3.52 -41.27 -47.33
N ILE A 263 -3.11 -42.43 -46.82
CA ILE A 263 -1.71 -42.83 -46.71
C ILE A 263 -1.41 -43.88 -47.78
N ASP A 264 -0.45 -43.58 -48.65
CA ASP A 264 0.16 -44.56 -49.56
C ASP A 264 1.12 -45.46 -48.77
N THR A 265 0.87 -46.77 -48.79
CA THR A 265 1.68 -47.78 -48.08
C THR A 265 2.74 -48.42 -48.97
N GLY A 266 2.84 -48.02 -50.24
CA GLY A 266 3.64 -48.65 -51.30
C GLY A 266 3.02 -49.92 -51.88
N SER A 267 2.02 -50.49 -51.20
CA SER A 267 1.24 -51.67 -51.62
C SER A 267 -0.25 -51.37 -51.82
N GLY A 268 -0.66 -50.12 -51.60
CA GLY A 268 -2.04 -49.64 -51.65
C GLY A 268 -2.22 -48.37 -50.82
N TYR A 269 -3.46 -48.05 -50.51
CA TYR A 269 -3.89 -46.81 -49.88
C TYR A 269 -4.80 -47.11 -48.69
N ARG A 270 -4.69 -46.34 -47.61
CA ARG A 270 -5.60 -46.45 -46.46
C ARG A 270 -6.06 -45.11 -45.96
N LEU A 271 -7.26 -45.07 -45.40
CA LEU A 271 -7.75 -43.92 -44.66
C LEU A 271 -7.02 -43.80 -43.33
N ALA A 272 -6.71 -42.58 -42.94
CA ALA A 272 -6.21 -42.26 -41.62
C ALA A 272 -6.92 -41.04 -41.07
N ILE A 273 -7.39 -41.12 -39.82
CA ILE A 273 -8.04 -40.02 -39.10
C ILE A 273 -7.13 -39.59 -37.96
N THR A 274 -6.58 -38.40 -38.06
CA THR A 274 -5.62 -37.82 -37.11
C THR A 274 -6.33 -36.86 -36.17
N SER A 275 -6.13 -36.99 -34.86
CA SER A 275 -6.59 -36.00 -33.87
C SER A 275 -5.73 -34.74 -33.94
N LEU A 276 -6.37 -33.57 -33.90
CA LEU A 276 -5.71 -32.27 -33.81
C LEU A 276 -5.66 -31.75 -32.38
N VAL A 277 -6.26 -32.45 -31.43
CA VAL A 277 -6.42 -32.03 -30.03
C VAL A 277 -5.71 -32.97 -29.05
N GLY A 278 -4.80 -33.81 -29.54
CA GLY A 278 -3.96 -34.65 -28.70
C GLY A 278 -3.99 -36.12 -29.11
N ALA A 279 -3.93 -37.00 -28.10
CA ALA A 279 -3.98 -38.43 -28.31
C ALA A 279 -5.33 -38.88 -28.92
N ILE A 280 -5.32 -40.02 -29.63
CA ILE A 280 -6.50 -40.51 -30.36
C ILE A 280 -7.68 -40.89 -29.44
N ASP A 281 -7.41 -41.10 -28.15
CA ASP A 281 -8.42 -41.38 -27.11
C ASP A 281 -9.39 -40.21 -26.89
N THR A 282 -9.06 -39.02 -27.39
CA THR A 282 -9.93 -37.84 -27.40
C THR A 282 -11.01 -37.87 -28.45
N ILE A 283 -10.88 -38.72 -29.47
CA ILE A 283 -11.83 -38.76 -30.59
C ILE A 283 -12.92 -39.76 -30.26
N ASP A 284 -14.14 -39.25 -30.13
CA ASP A 284 -15.32 -40.05 -29.89
C ASP A 284 -15.89 -40.56 -31.21
N PHE A 285 -15.87 -41.87 -31.41
CA PHE A 285 -16.51 -42.55 -32.55
C PHE A 285 -17.81 -43.27 -32.15
N TYR A 286 -18.42 -42.90 -31.02
CA TYR A 286 -19.69 -43.48 -30.61
C TYR A 286 -20.83 -43.07 -31.56
N GLY A 287 -21.51 -44.06 -32.15
CA GLY A 287 -22.59 -43.84 -33.10
C GLY A 287 -22.67 -44.98 -34.12
N ASP A 288 -23.55 -44.81 -35.11
CA ASP A 288 -23.59 -45.70 -36.26
C ASP A 288 -22.45 -45.37 -37.23
N ASN A 289 -21.57 -46.35 -37.43
CA ASN A 289 -20.25 -46.19 -38.03
C ASN A 289 -19.86 -47.41 -38.88
N ASP A 290 -20.84 -48.05 -39.55
CA ASP A 290 -20.59 -49.20 -40.43
C ASP A 290 -19.53 -48.92 -41.50
N ALA A 291 -19.52 -47.71 -42.06
CA ALA A 291 -18.47 -47.24 -42.96
C ALA A 291 -17.07 -47.29 -42.31
N LEU A 292 -16.90 -46.76 -41.09
CA LEU A 292 -15.61 -46.78 -40.39
C LEU A 292 -15.17 -48.19 -39.96
N ILE A 293 -16.12 -49.08 -39.64
CA ILE A 293 -15.84 -50.49 -39.35
C ILE A 293 -15.37 -51.21 -40.62
N THR A 294 -16.07 -51.03 -41.74
CA THR A 294 -15.74 -51.63 -43.04
C THR A 294 -14.38 -51.14 -43.56
N LEU A 295 -14.06 -49.86 -43.33
CA LEU A 295 -12.75 -49.27 -43.65
C LEU A 295 -11.62 -49.76 -42.73
N GLY A 296 -11.95 -50.55 -41.69
CA GLY A 296 -10.98 -51.04 -40.72
C GLY A 296 -10.44 -49.95 -39.78
N ILE A 297 -11.10 -48.79 -39.68
CA ILE A 297 -10.74 -47.74 -38.72
C ILE A 297 -11.16 -48.19 -37.31
N LEU A 298 -12.34 -48.83 -37.20
CA LEU A 298 -12.90 -49.32 -35.96
C LEU A 298 -13.02 -50.85 -35.96
N ASN A 299 -12.97 -51.43 -34.76
CA ASN A 299 -13.47 -52.77 -34.49
C ASN A 299 -15.01 -52.77 -34.42
N THR A 300 -15.63 -53.94 -34.45
CA THR A 300 -17.10 -54.08 -34.34
C THR A 300 -17.66 -53.64 -32.98
N ASP A 301 -16.81 -53.48 -31.96
CA ASP A 301 -17.16 -52.91 -30.66
C ASP A 301 -17.04 -51.37 -30.60
N GLY A 302 -16.67 -50.73 -31.71
CA GLY A 302 -16.51 -49.28 -31.83
C GLY A 302 -15.14 -48.75 -31.36
N THR A 303 -14.23 -49.61 -30.91
CA THR A 303 -12.86 -49.18 -30.54
C THR A 303 -11.99 -48.99 -31.78
N VAL A 304 -11.00 -48.08 -31.71
CA VAL A 304 -10.05 -47.87 -32.81
C VAL A 304 -9.21 -49.14 -33.04
N LYS A 305 -9.21 -49.66 -34.28
CA LYS A 305 -8.57 -50.93 -34.64
C LYS A 305 -7.04 -50.85 -34.62
N ASN A 306 -6.48 -49.81 -35.26
CA ASN A 306 -5.05 -49.58 -35.34
C ASN A 306 -4.70 -48.17 -34.85
N PRO A 307 -4.69 -47.92 -33.52
CA PRO A 307 -4.20 -46.66 -32.99
C PRO A 307 -2.67 -46.62 -33.05
N ASN A 308 -2.09 -45.52 -33.50
CA ASN A 308 -0.64 -45.30 -33.47
C ASN A 308 -0.10 -44.87 -32.08
N ASN A 309 -0.93 -44.89 -31.03
CA ASN A 309 -0.61 -44.44 -29.66
C ASN A 309 -0.23 -45.60 -28.71
N SER A 310 0.64 -46.50 -29.13
CA SER A 310 0.99 -47.74 -28.41
C SER A 310 1.73 -47.55 -27.07
N GLY A 311 2.04 -46.32 -26.64
CA GLY A 311 2.91 -45.99 -25.51
C GLY A 311 2.23 -45.35 -24.28
N GLY A 312 0.90 -45.34 -24.20
CA GLY A 312 0.14 -44.86 -23.04
C GLY A 312 -0.06 -43.35 -22.95
N ALA A 313 0.01 -42.64 -24.09
CA ALA A 313 -0.34 -41.23 -24.18
C ALA A 313 -1.79 -40.98 -23.74
N LYS A 314 -2.04 -39.82 -23.13
CA LYS A 314 -3.36 -39.41 -22.61
C LYS A 314 -3.59 -37.93 -22.78
N THR A 315 -4.86 -37.54 -22.91
CA THR A 315 -5.26 -36.14 -22.99
C THR A 315 -6.34 -35.81 -21.96
N GLN A 316 -6.17 -34.69 -21.27
CA GLN A 316 -7.22 -34.00 -20.53
C GLN A 316 -7.66 -32.79 -21.36
N LEU A 317 -8.90 -32.78 -21.84
CA LEU A 317 -9.47 -31.63 -22.54
C LEU A 317 -9.68 -30.46 -21.58
N ALA A 318 -9.61 -29.24 -22.11
CA ALA A 318 -9.99 -28.06 -21.34
C ALA A 318 -11.50 -28.05 -21.06
N THR A 319 -11.87 -27.60 -19.86
CA THR A 319 -13.26 -27.45 -19.42
C THR A 319 -13.44 -26.03 -18.90
N ASP A 320 -14.65 -25.49 -19.06
CA ASP A 320 -15.04 -24.21 -18.46
C ASP A 320 -15.57 -24.43 -17.04
N LEU A 321 -15.37 -23.43 -16.19
CA LEU A 321 -16.04 -23.33 -14.89
C LEU A 321 -17.55 -23.18 -15.14
N GLN A 322 -18.35 -23.95 -14.41
CA GLN A 322 -19.81 -23.89 -14.44
C GLN A 322 -20.37 -23.83 -13.03
N PHE A 323 -21.21 -22.85 -12.75
CA PHE A 323 -21.85 -22.70 -11.44
C PHE A 323 -23.18 -21.95 -11.52
N ASN A 324 -24.02 -22.14 -10.51
CA ASN A 324 -25.23 -21.36 -10.29
C ASN A 324 -25.07 -20.42 -9.09
N VAL A 325 -25.79 -19.30 -9.11
CA VAL A 325 -25.83 -18.36 -7.98
C VAL A 325 -27.28 -18.04 -7.64
N SER A 326 -27.61 -18.06 -6.35
CA SER A 326 -28.96 -17.73 -5.88
C SER A 326 -29.41 -16.35 -6.36
N GLY A 327 -30.61 -16.29 -6.95
CA GLY A 327 -31.17 -15.06 -7.53
C GLY A 327 -30.76 -14.78 -8.98
N VAL A 328 -29.82 -15.55 -9.56
CA VAL A 328 -29.47 -15.50 -10.98
C VAL A 328 -30.03 -16.75 -11.67
N SER A 329 -30.73 -16.57 -12.80
CA SER A 329 -31.27 -17.69 -13.56
C SER A 329 -30.25 -18.22 -14.58
N GLY A 330 -30.09 -19.55 -14.61
CA GLY A 330 -29.22 -20.25 -15.55
C GLY A 330 -27.80 -20.51 -15.03
N THR A 331 -27.09 -21.41 -15.71
CA THR A 331 -25.70 -21.75 -15.41
C THR A 331 -24.76 -20.65 -15.92
N ILE A 332 -23.94 -20.12 -15.02
CA ILE A 332 -22.89 -19.18 -15.35
C ILE A 332 -21.67 -19.98 -15.80
N VAL A 333 -21.12 -19.61 -16.96
CA VAL A 333 -19.94 -20.22 -17.56
C VAL A 333 -18.79 -19.22 -17.59
N ARG A 334 -17.59 -19.66 -17.20
CA ARG A 334 -16.36 -18.85 -17.24
C ARG A 334 -15.16 -19.73 -17.60
N GLN A 335 -14.16 -19.13 -18.25
CA GLN A 335 -12.93 -19.83 -18.61
C GLN A 335 -11.96 -20.04 -17.44
N SER A 336 -12.15 -19.32 -16.33
CA SER A 336 -11.23 -19.28 -15.18
C SER A 336 -11.95 -19.61 -13.89
N ASN A 337 -11.24 -20.27 -12.97
CA ASN A 337 -11.69 -20.51 -11.59
C ASN A 337 -11.60 -19.25 -10.69
N ASN A 338 -10.91 -18.20 -11.17
CA ASN A 338 -10.91 -16.89 -10.53
C ASN A 338 -11.91 -15.98 -11.24
N VAL A 339 -13.03 -15.72 -10.58
CA VAL A 339 -14.16 -14.92 -11.08
C VAL A 339 -14.11 -13.54 -10.45
N THR A 340 -13.86 -12.51 -11.24
CA THR A 340 -13.69 -11.10 -10.80
C THR A 340 -14.78 -10.17 -11.33
N ASP A 341 -15.61 -10.66 -12.24
CA ASP A 341 -16.54 -9.88 -13.06
C ASP A 341 -18.01 -10.15 -12.73
N LEU A 342 -18.29 -11.02 -11.76
CA LEU A 342 -19.66 -11.42 -11.42
C LEU A 342 -20.40 -10.32 -10.64
N PHE A 343 -19.74 -9.77 -9.62
CA PHE A 343 -20.27 -8.67 -8.81
C PHE A 343 -19.19 -7.60 -8.67
N GLU A 344 -19.58 -6.33 -8.73
CA GLU A 344 -18.65 -5.23 -8.55
C GLU A 344 -17.96 -5.32 -7.19
N GLY A 345 -16.63 -5.25 -7.19
CA GLY A 345 -15.83 -5.30 -5.97
C GLY A 345 -15.75 -6.67 -5.29
N VAL A 346 -16.21 -7.75 -5.93
CA VAL A 346 -16.13 -9.12 -5.38
C VAL A 346 -15.27 -9.99 -6.29
N THR A 347 -14.29 -10.67 -5.70
CA THR A 347 -13.51 -11.70 -6.38
C THR A 347 -13.76 -13.04 -5.70
N ILE A 348 -14.04 -14.07 -6.51
CA ILE A 348 -14.34 -15.42 -6.05
C ILE A 348 -13.33 -16.38 -6.65
N ASN A 349 -12.65 -17.14 -5.81
CA ASN A 349 -11.76 -18.21 -6.24
C ASN A 349 -12.45 -19.54 -5.98
N ILE A 350 -12.76 -20.28 -7.03
CA ILE A 350 -13.41 -21.58 -6.95
C ILE A 350 -12.35 -22.68 -6.98
N ASN A 351 -12.38 -23.52 -5.95
CA ASN A 351 -11.36 -24.54 -5.70
C ASN A 351 -11.87 -25.94 -6.05
N SER A 352 -13.15 -26.21 -5.82
CA SER A 352 -13.75 -27.52 -6.07
C SER A 352 -15.25 -27.45 -6.33
N ILE A 353 -15.82 -28.55 -6.81
CA ILE A 353 -17.25 -28.76 -7.01
C ILE A 353 -17.95 -28.83 -5.64
N GLY A 354 -19.13 -28.21 -5.53
CA GLY A 354 -19.93 -28.22 -4.31
C GLY A 354 -20.64 -26.89 -4.05
N VAL A 355 -21.27 -26.80 -2.89
CA VAL A 355 -22.07 -25.64 -2.49
C VAL A 355 -21.34 -24.83 -1.42
N SER A 356 -21.32 -23.51 -1.57
CA SER A 356 -20.88 -22.57 -0.53
C SER A 356 -21.73 -21.31 -0.53
N THR A 357 -22.03 -20.80 0.66
CA THR A 357 -22.69 -19.51 0.85
C THR A 357 -21.67 -18.45 1.20
N VAL A 358 -21.65 -17.38 0.43
CA VAL A 358 -20.82 -16.19 0.63
C VAL A 358 -21.64 -15.11 1.30
N ARG A 359 -21.18 -14.63 2.46
CA ARG A 359 -21.74 -13.46 3.14
C ARG A 359 -20.75 -12.29 3.04
N ILE A 360 -21.23 -11.13 2.61
CA ILE A 360 -20.45 -9.90 2.54
C ILE A 360 -20.94 -8.95 3.63
N ASP A 361 -20.05 -8.59 4.54
CA ASP A 361 -20.32 -7.68 5.65
C ASP A 361 -19.26 -6.59 5.75
N TYR A 362 -19.54 -5.61 6.60
CA TYR A 362 -18.51 -4.70 7.07
C TYR A 362 -17.43 -5.44 7.85
N ASP A 363 -16.18 -5.03 7.63
CA ASP A 363 -15.04 -5.53 8.37
C ASP A 363 -14.57 -4.50 9.39
N THR A 364 -14.84 -4.76 10.67
CA THR A 364 -14.53 -3.82 11.75
C THR A 364 -13.07 -3.89 12.20
N SER A 365 -12.33 -4.95 11.85
CA SER A 365 -11.01 -5.23 12.42
C SER A 365 -9.98 -4.15 12.12
N GLN A 366 -9.89 -3.69 10.87
CA GLN A 366 -8.93 -2.65 10.49
C GLN A 366 -9.29 -1.30 11.12
N ALA A 367 -10.59 -0.95 11.14
CA ALA A 367 -11.09 0.27 11.75
C ALA A 367 -10.78 0.34 13.25
N ILE A 368 -11.04 -0.75 13.99
CA ILE A 368 -10.71 -0.86 15.42
C ILE A 368 -9.21 -0.66 15.64
N SER A 369 -8.35 -1.32 14.85
CA SER A 369 -6.89 -1.18 14.98
C SER A 369 -6.41 0.26 14.73
N ASN A 370 -6.97 0.93 13.72
CA ASN A 370 -6.62 2.31 13.40
C ASN A 370 -7.06 3.28 14.52
N ILE A 371 -8.26 3.08 15.06
CA ILE A 371 -8.82 3.88 16.16
C ILE A 371 -8.02 3.66 17.45
N GLU A 372 -7.64 2.43 17.76
CA GLU A 372 -6.82 2.10 18.91
C GLU A 372 -5.45 2.78 18.86
N LYS A 373 -4.78 2.73 17.70
CA LYS A 373 -3.51 3.45 17.48
C LYS A 373 -3.68 4.95 17.71
N PHE A 374 -4.75 5.55 17.19
CA PHE A 374 -5.07 6.95 17.43
C PHE A 374 -5.20 7.26 18.94
N VAL A 375 -6.00 6.47 19.66
CA VAL A 375 -6.21 6.67 21.10
C VAL A 375 -4.90 6.57 21.88
N ASN A 376 -4.06 5.58 21.57
CA ASN A 376 -2.76 5.41 22.24
C ASN A 376 -1.82 6.60 22.00
N ILE A 377 -1.64 7.02 20.75
CA ILE A 377 -0.76 8.14 20.40
C ILE A 377 -1.30 9.47 20.96
N TYR A 378 -2.62 9.67 20.95
CA TYR A 378 -3.25 10.82 21.60
C TYR A 378 -2.95 10.84 23.10
N ASN A 379 -3.13 9.69 23.78
CA ASN A 379 -2.89 9.56 25.21
C ASN A 379 -1.43 9.81 25.59
N GLU A 380 -0.48 9.27 24.82
CA GLU A 380 0.95 9.52 25.02
C GLU A 380 1.30 11.00 24.83
N THR A 381 0.71 11.64 23.82
CA THR A 381 0.92 13.06 23.52
C THR A 381 0.41 13.95 24.65
N ILE A 382 -0.84 13.75 25.06
CA ILE A 382 -1.45 14.51 26.17
C ILE A 382 -0.73 14.26 27.48
N SER A 383 -0.32 13.02 27.76
CA SER A 383 0.44 12.71 28.97
C SER A 383 1.75 13.48 29.02
N TYR A 384 2.50 13.50 27.91
CA TYR A 384 3.77 14.23 27.85
C TYR A 384 3.59 15.73 27.99
N ILE A 385 2.63 16.31 27.26
CA ILE A 385 2.26 17.74 27.34
C ILE A 385 1.93 18.12 28.78
N ARG A 386 1.08 17.34 29.45
CA ARG A 386 0.69 17.58 30.83
C ARG A 386 1.85 17.48 31.80
N THR A 387 2.67 16.43 31.69
CA THR A 387 3.87 16.31 32.50
C THR A 387 4.70 17.58 32.40
N LYS A 388 4.93 18.12 31.20
CA LYS A 388 5.69 19.37 31.03
C LYS A 388 4.99 20.63 31.54
N LEU A 389 3.66 20.66 31.54
CA LEU A 389 2.87 21.76 32.10
C LEU A 389 2.81 21.78 33.63
N THR A 390 2.82 20.60 34.27
CA THR A 390 2.53 20.46 35.70
C THR A 390 3.72 20.07 36.56
N GLU A 391 4.79 19.50 35.98
CA GLU A 391 5.98 19.12 36.74
C GLU A 391 6.59 20.35 37.44
N GLU A 392 6.90 20.20 38.74
CA GLU A 392 7.46 21.28 39.55
C GLU A 392 8.98 21.24 39.52
N ARG A 393 9.63 22.41 39.53
CA ARG A 393 11.10 22.46 39.62
C ARG A 393 11.55 21.76 40.90
N GLU A 394 12.51 20.87 40.79
CA GLU A 394 13.11 20.19 41.95
C GLU A 394 13.84 21.22 42.82
N GLU A 395 13.47 21.32 44.10
CA GLU A 395 14.11 22.26 45.03
C GLU A 395 15.54 21.82 45.37
N GLY A 396 16.43 22.81 45.57
CA GLY A 396 17.81 22.56 45.98
C GLY A 396 18.74 22.02 44.89
N ILE A 397 18.29 22.01 43.63
CA ILE A 397 19.12 21.64 42.47
C ILE A 397 19.63 22.92 41.79
N ASP A 398 20.91 23.21 41.98
CA ASP A 398 21.60 24.32 41.34
C ASP A 398 22.48 23.88 40.17
N PHE A 399 22.89 24.83 39.32
CA PHE A 399 23.87 24.57 38.28
C PHE A 399 25.23 24.18 38.88
N LEU A 400 25.81 23.09 38.38
CA LEU A 400 27.13 22.63 38.81
C LEU A 400 28.22 23.63 38.40
N SER A 401 29.07 24.00 39.36
CA SER A 401 30.32 24.71 39.11
C SER A 401 31.34 23.81 38.39
N GLU A 402 32.36 24.43 37.79
CA GLU A 402 33.44 23.69 37.13
C GLU A 402 34.20 22.76 38.10
N ALA A 403 34.32 23.15 39.37
CA ALA A 403 34.97 22.34 40.39
C ALA A 403 34.12 21.13 40.81
N GLU A 404 32.79 21.23 40.75
CA GLU A 404 31.87 20.12 41.02
C GLU A 404 31.85 19.16 39.83
N LYS A 405 31.73 19.68 38.61
CA LYS A 405 31.80 18.87 37.38
C LYS A 405 33.09 18.05 37.31
N ALA A 406 34.24 18.64 37.68
CA ALA A 406 35.52 17.94 37.68
C ALA A 406 35.61 16.76 38.66
N LYS A 407 34.70 16.69 39.64
CA LYS A 407 34.62 15.61 40.64
C LYS A 407 33.54 14.57 40.30
N MET A 408 32.75 14.80 39.27
CA MET A 408 31.63 13.95 38.87
C MET A 408 31.94 13.22 37.56
N THR A 409 31.38 12.03 37.40
CA THR A 409 31.39 11.32 36.14
C THR A 409 30.44 11.98 35.13
N TYR A 410 30.65 11.72 33.85
CA TYR A 410 29.76 12.19 32.79
C TYR A 410 28.29 11.79 33.04
N PHE A 411 28.04 10.55 33.49
CA PHE A 411 26.70 10.04 33.75
C PHE A 411 26.02 10.75 34.92
N GLU A 412 26.75 11.05 36.00
CA GLU A 412 26.22 11.84 37.12
C GLU A 412 25.87 13.27 36.71
N ILE A 413 26.70 13.89 35.87
CA ILE A 413 26.41 15.22 35.30
C ILE A 413 25.14 15.18 34.44
N GLN A 414 24.94 14.15 33.62
CA GLN A 414 23.73 14.01 32.82
C GLN A 414 22.48 13.86 33.70
N GLN A 415 22.52 12.98 34.71
CA GLN A 415 21.41 12.84 35.65
C GLN A 415 21.09 14.14 36.38
N HIS A 416 22.11 14.89 36.80
CA HIS A 416 21.92 16.20 37.42
C HIS A 416 21.27 17.20 36.46
N ASN A 417 21.69 17.22 35.19
CA ASN A 417 21.09 18.08 34.18
C ASN A 417 19.63 17.70 33.89
N GLU A 418 19.28 16.40 33.86
CA GLU A 418 17.88 15.97 33.67
C GLU A 418 16.97 16.50 34.79
N LYS A 419 17.46 16.59 36.02
CA LYS A 419 16.72 17.22 37.12
C LYS A 419 16.48 18.71 36.90
N LEU A 420 17.49 19.43 36.39
CA LEU A 420 17.36 20.85 36.04
C LEU A 420 16.39 21.11 34.88
N LYS A 421 16.11 20.10 34.03
CA LYS A 421 15.11 20.20 32.96
C LYS A 421 13.67 20.17 33.47
N VAL A 422 13.43 19.62 34.65
CA VAL A 422 12.08 19.47 35.21
C VAL A 422 11.49 20.85 35.51
N GLY A 423 10.30 21.12 34.99
CA GLY A 423 9.52 22.32 35.29
C GLY A 423 9.91 23.53 34.45
N LEU A 424 10.72 23.36 33.40
CA LEU A 424 11.12 24.44 32.50
C LEU A 424 9.96 25.04 31.69
N LEU A 425 8.92 24.25 31.40
CA LEU A 425 7.69 24.68 30.71
C LEU A 425 6.47 24.67 31.63
N ARG A 426 6.68 24.67 32.95
CA ARG A 426 5.57 24.71 33.92
C ARG A 426 4.72 25.95 33.65
N ASN A 427 3.41 25.75 33.54
CA ASN A 427 2.44 26.80 33.22
C ASN A 427 2.69 27.55 31.89
N ASP A 428 3.40 26.96 30.93
CA ASP A 428 3.56 27.55 29.59
C ASP A 428 2.18 27.76 28.94
N SER A 429 1.92 28.97 28.43
CA SER A 429 0.62 29.34 27.87
C SER A 429 0.32 28.65 26.54
N THR A 430 1.32 28.54 25.68
CA THR A 430 1.20 27.91 24.35
C THR A 430 0.92 26.43 24.50
N LEU A 431 1.64 25.76 25.40
CA LEU A 431 1.49 24.34 25.63
C LEU A 431 0.12 24.00 26.25
N ARG A 432 -0.39 24.87 27.13
CA ARG A 432 -1.75 24.76 27.69
C ARG A 432 -2.82 24.95 26.62
N GLU A 433 -2.64 25.91 25.72
CA GLU A 433 -3.57 26.13 24.60
C GLU A 433 -3.64 24.89 23.68
N ILE A 434 -2.49 24.31 23.32
CA ILE A 434 -2.43 23.05 22.55
C ILE A 434 -3.21 21.95 23.26
N GLU A 435 -2.99 21.76 24.57
CA GLU A 435 -3.70 20.76 25.36
C GLU A 435 -5.22 20.97 25.34
N GLU A 436 -5.66 22.21 25.59
CA GLU A 436 -7.07 22.58 25.63
C GLU A 436 -7.76 22.36 24.28
N GLN A 437 -7.11 22.74 23.17
CA GLN A 437 -7.66 22.57 21.83
C GLN A 437 -7.75 21.09 21.43
N LEU A 438 -6.70 20.29 21.69
CA LEU A 438 -6.73 18.84 21.44
C LEU A 438 -7.88 18.18 22.22
N ARG A 439 -8.02 18.51 23.51
CA ARG A 439 -9.10 18.00 24.36
C ARG A 439 -10.49 18.45 23.89
N SER A 440 -10.62 19.72 23.48
CA SER A 440 -11.85 20.29 22.94
C SER A 440 -12.31 19.58 21.66
N ILE A 441 -11.37 19.19 20.79
CA ILE A 441 -11.70 18.48 19.55
C ILE A 441 -12.19 17.05 19.85
N VAL A 442 -11.49 16.27 20.68
CA VAL A 442 -11.86 14.87 20.94
C VAL A 442 -13.11 14.71 21.81
N SER A 443 -13.43 15.72 22.62
CA SER A 443 -14.69 15.78 23.40
C SER A 443 -15.84 16.45 22.64
N GLY A 444 -15.55 17.01 21.47
CA GLY A 444 -16.50 17.78 20.68
C GLY A 444 -17.51 16.91 19.93
N VAL A 445 -18.63 17.54 19.59
CA VAL A 445 -19.66 16.97 18.71
C VAL A 445 -19.36 17.34 17.25
N VAL A 446 -19.58 16.41 16.33
CA VAL A 446 -19.54 16.64 14.89
C VAL A 446 -20.95 16.88 14.35
N TYR A 447 -21.10 17.99 13.62
CA TYR A 447 -22.36 18.45 13.07
C TYR A 447 -22.45 18.24 11.56
N LYS A 448 -23.66 18.18 11.06
CA LYS A 448 -24.04 18.44 9.68
C LYS A 448 -24.01 19.96 9.42
N ASP A 449 -24.07 20.31 8.15
CA ASP A 449 -24.08 21.69 7.63
C ASP A 449 -25.15 22.61 8.28
N GLN A 450 -26.18 22.04 8.88
CA GLN A 450 -27.30 22.76 9.49
C GLN A 450 -27.21 22.87 11.03
N GLY A 451 -26.03 22.65 11.62
CA GLY A 451 -25.87 22.60 13.09
C GLY A 451 -26.62 21.43 13.75
N ILE A 452 -27.04 20.45 12.95
CA ILE A 452 -27.69 19.21 13.40
C ILE A 452 -26.60 18.16 13.59
N PRO A 453 -26.56 17.39 14.67
CA PRO A 453 -25.58 16.32 14.82
C PRO A 453 -25.65 15.27 13.70
N LEU A 454 -24.53 14.56 13.43
CA LEU A 454 -24.43 13.55 12.36
C LEU A 454 -25.61 12.55 12.37
N SER A 455 -25.97 12.05 13.54
CA SER A 455 -27.19 11.27 13.75
C SER A 455 -27.72 11.47 15.17
N SER A 456 -28.92 10.94 15.46
CA SER A 456 -29.43 11.02 16.83
C SER A 456 -28.56 10.26 17.84
N ASN A 457 -27.82 9.23 17.39
CA ASN A 457 -27.14 8.26 18.24
C ASN A 457 -25.61 8.34 18.19
N ILE A 458 -25.02 8.79 17.07
CA ILE A 458 -23.57 8.95 16.89
C ILE A 458 -23.30 10.40 16.51
N ARG A 459 -22.69 11.14 17.45
CA ARG A 459 -22.41 12.58 17.36
C ARG A 459 -20.99 12.92 17.81
N SER A 460 -20.42 12.10 18.68
CA SER A 460 -19.13 12.30 19.35
C SER A 460 -18.39 10.97 19.50
N LEU A 461 -17.12 11.03 19.93
CA LEU A 461 -16.35 9.82 20.26
C LEU A 461 -17.00 8.98 21.36
N ALA A 462 -17.66 9.63 22.33
CA ALA A 462 -18.30 8.93 23.45
C ALA A 462 -19.43 8.00 22.99
N ASP A 463 -20.15 8.39 21.93
CA ASP A 463 -21.25 7.61 21.35
C ASP A 463 -20.79 6.32 20.66
N ILE A 464 -19.51 6.22 20.32
CA ILE A 464 -18.88 5.03 19.75
C ILE A 464 -17.97 4.32 20.75
N GLY A 465 -18.14 4.60 22.05
CA GLY A 465 -17.40 3.94 23.12
C GLY A 465 -16.03 4.53 23.44
N ILE A 466 -15.67 5.69 22.88
CA ILE A 466 -14.37 6.33 23.13
C ILE A 466 -14.58 7.57 24.02
N SER A 467 -14.17 7.49 25.28
CA SER A 467 -14.44 8.57 26.26
C SER A 467 -13.29 8.74 27.24
N THR A 468 -13.35 9.77 28.09
CA THR A 468 -12.39 9.94 29.20
C THR A 468 -12.61 8.96 30.36
N GLY A 469 -13.44 7.93 30.17
CA GLY A 469 -13.79 6.95 31.18
C GLY A 469 -14.99 7.35 32.04
N LYS A 470 -15.47 6.40 32.84
CA LYS A 470 -16.58 6.60 33.79
C LYS A 470 -16.04 7.03 35.15
N VAL A 471 -16.69 8.01 35.78
CA VAL A 471 -16.40 8.43 37.16
C VAL A 471 -16.50 7.21 38.09
N GLY A 472 -15.45 6.95 38.86
CA GLY A 472 -15.35 5.80 39.78
C GLY A 472 -14.71 4.53 39.20
N TYR A 473 -14.44 4.49 37.88
CA TYR A 473 -13.70 3.39 37.22
C TYR A 473 -12.32 3.81 36.73
N VAL A 474 -12.15 5.10 36.46
CA VAL A 474 -10.89 5.73 36.04
C VAL A 474 -10.51 6.76 37.10
N SER A 475 -9.22 6.91 37.39
CA SER A 475 -8.78 7.83 38.45
C SER A 475 -9.18 9.27 38.10
N ILE A 476 -9.45 10.08 39.13
CA ILE A 476 -9.76 11.51 38.94
C ILE A 476 -8.59 12.19 38.22
N GLU A 477 -7.36 11.78 38.49
CA GLU A 477 -6.17 12.26 37.80
C GLU A 477 -6.20 11.94 36.30
N GLU A 478 -6.59 10.73 35.92
CA GLU A 478 -6.72 10.33 34.50
C GLU A 478 -7.88 11.03 33.79
N ILE A 479 -9.03 11.20 34.45
CA ILE A 479 -10.16 11.97 33.91
C ILE A 479 -9.75 13.42 33.70
N LEU A 480 -9.11 14.01 34.71
CA LEU A 480 -8.55 15.34 34.61
C LEU A 480 -7.54 15.38 33.48
N SER A 481 -6.69 14.34 33.32
CA SER A 481 -5.69 14.18 32.24
C SER A 481 -6.27 14.24 30.84
N GLY A 482 -7.57 13.99 30.67
CA GLY A 482 -8.19 13.99 29.34
C GLY A 482 -7.75 12.82 28.47
N LYS A 483 -7.18 11.76 29.08
CA LYS A 483 -6.87 10.49 28.42
C LYS A 483 -8.15 9.81 27.98
N LEU A 484 -8.13 9.20 26.80
CA LEU A 484 -9.22 8.43 26.22
C LEU A 484 -9.09 6.95 26.57
N THR A 485 -10.23 6.30 26.70
CA THR A 485 -10.42 4.86 26.92
C THR A 485 -11.39 4.33 25.87
N ILE A 486 -11.26 3.05 25.52
CA ILE A 486 -12.08 2.40 24.49
C ILE A 486 -12.95 1.32 25.14
N ASP A 487 -14.25 1.42 24.92
CA ASP A 487 -15.20 0.32 25.08
C ASP A 487 -15.30 -0.41 23.74
N TYR A 488 -14.58 -1.54 23.62
CA TYR A 488 -14.50 -2.29 22.36
C TYR A 488 -15.84 -2.91 21.95
N GLU A 489 -16.75 -3.19 22.91
CA GLU A 489 -18.07 -3.73 22.60
C GLU A 489 -18.92 -2.67 21.90
N VAL A 490 -19.00 -1.47 22.48
CA VAL A 490 -19.73 -0.32 21.91
C VAL A 490 -19.11 0.13 20.58
N LEU A 491 -17.77 0.16 20.50
CA LEU A 491 -17.06 0.54 19.27
C LEU A 491 -17.34 -0.46 18.14
N ASN A 492 -17.24 -1.76 18.42
CA ASN A 492 -17.50 -2.79 17.43
C ASN A 492 -18.97 -2.80 17.00
N GLU A 493 -19.91 -2.55 17.92
CA GLU A 493 -21.33 -2.40 17.58
C GLU A 493 -21.56 -1.21 16.63
N ALA A 494 -20.99 -0.04 16.93
CA ALA A 494 -21.11 1.15 16.09
C ALA A 494 -20.51 0.93 14.69
N LEU A 495 -19.33 0.32 14.60
CA LEU A 495 -18.66 -0.01 13.33
C LEU A 495 -19.40 -1.09 12.54
N SER A 496 -20.08 -2.02 13.20
CA SER A 496 -20.84 -3.06 12.51
C SER A 496 -22.18 -2.54 11.97
N LYS A 497 -22.85 -1.66 12.73
CA LYS A 497 -24.20 -1.17 12.41
C LYS A 497 -24.20 0.11 11.57
N SER A 498 -23.19 0.97 11.73
CA SER A 498 -23.16 2.30 11.11
C SER A 498 -21.73 2.78 10.78
N PRO A 499 -20.91 1.98 10.09
CA PRO A 499 -19.51 2.33 9.81
C PRO A 499 -19.38 3.61 9.01
N GLU A 500 -20.34 3.92 8.14
CA GLU A 500 -20.33 5.15 7.35
C GLU A 500 -20.45 6.40 8.22
N ILE A 501 -21.28 6.34 9.26
CA ILE A 501 -21.46 7.45 10.20
C ILE A 501 -20.23 7.55 11.11
N VAL A 502 -19.65 6.42 11.52
CA VAL A 502 -18.39 6.40 12.27
C VAL A 502 -17.25 6.97 11.41
N ALA A 503 -17.21 6.65 10.13
CA ALA A 503 -16.23 7.20 9.21
C ALA A 503 -16.39 8.71 9.11
N ASP A 504 -17.60 9.21 8.87
CA ASP A 504 -17.88 10.65 8.85
C ASP A 504 -17.50 11.36 10.17
N LEU A 505 -17.66 10.70 11.32
CA LEU A 505 -17.22 11.24 12.62
C LEU A 505 -15.72 11.59 12.64
N PHE A 506 -14.88 10.81 11.96
CA PHE A 506 -13.44 11.07 11.85
C PHE A 506 -13.06 11.85 10.60
N SER A 507 -13.53 11.41 9.43
CA SER A 507 -13.00 11.78 8.12
C SER A 507 -13.78 12.87 7.39
N LYS A 508 -14.91 13.33 7.93
CA LYS A 508 -15.75 14.32 7.23
C LYS A 508 -14.97 15.60 6.94
N SER A 509 -14.68 15.83 5.66
CA SER A 509 -13.97 17.00 5.15
C SER A 509 -14.82 17.85 4.20
N TYR A 510 -16.06 17.40 3.94
CA TYR A 510 -17.01 18.07 3.07
C TYR A 510 -18.34 18.29 3.77
N ALA A 511 -18.97 19.41 3.47
CA ALA A 511 -20.38 19.66 3.73
C ALA A 511 -21.13 19.69 2.40
N PHE A 512 -22.24 18.95 2.31
CA PHE A 512 -23.09 18.90 1.14
C PHE A 512 -24.24 19.88 1.28
N ILE A 513 -24.37 20.75 0.29
CA ILE A 513 -25.52 21.62 0.10
C ILE A 513 -26.45 20.94 -0.90
N GLN A 514 -27.72 20.80 -0.53
CA GLN A 514 -28.76 20.25 -1.40
C GLN A 514 -29.75 21.36 -1.74
N ASP A 515 -30.17 21.41 -3.00
CA ASP A 515 -31.18 22.35 -3.50
C ASP A 515 -30.89 23.82 -3.18
N GLU A 516 -29.61 24.23 -3.20
CA GLU A 516 -29.23 25.63 -3.08
C GLU A 516 -29.87 26.45 -4.20
N ILE A 517 -30.37 27.65 -3.89
CA ILE A 517 -30.75 28.63 -4.89
C ILE A 517 -29.56 29.60 -5.06
N PRO A 518 -28.84 29.55 -6.20
CA PRO A 518 -27.72 30.43 -6.45
C PRO A 518 -28.14 31.90 -6.53
N GLU A 519 -27.25 32.82 -6.16
CA GLU A 519 -27.47 34.27 -6.28
C GLU A 519 -27.35 34.71 -7.75
N GLY A 520 -28.39 35.38 -8.26
CA GLY A 520 -28.46 35.95 -9.61
C GLY A 520 -29.90 36.19 -10.04
N ASN A 521 -30.13 37.06 -11.02
CA ASN A 521 -31.48 37.29 -11.54
C ASN A 521 -31.93 36.10 -12.39
N ILE A 522 -33.06 35.48 -12.04
CA ILE A 522 -33.74 34.50 -12.88
C ILE A 522 -34.77 35.26 -13.73
N ASP A 523 -34.30 35.80 -14.86
CA ASP A 523 -35.10 36.64 -15.76
C ASP A 523 -34.96 36.25 -17.25
N GLY A 524 -34.31 35.11 -17.52
CA GLY A 524 -34.00 34.67 -18.88
C GLY A 524 -32.88 35.47 -19.57
N THR A 525 -32.28 36.47 -18.92
CA THR A 525 -31.19 37.28 -19.47
C THR A 525 -29.84 36.98 -18.81
N ASN A 526 -29.83 36.59 -17.53
CA ASN A 526 -28.61 36.30 -16.79
C ASN A 526 -28.27 34.80 -16.78
N THR A 527 -27.07 34.45 -17.24
CA THR A 527 -26.57 33.07 -17.30
C THR A 527 -25.53 32.75 -16.22
N THR A 528 -25.09 33.77 -15.47
CA THR A 528 -24.06 33.62 -14.44
C THR A 528 -24.66 33.80 -13.07
N PHE A 529 -24.40 32.84 -12.19
CA PHE A 529 -24.93 32.78 -10.84
C PHE A 529 -23.80 32.50 -9.85
N LYS A 530 -23.99 32.87 -8.59
CA LYS A 530 -23.00 32.65 -7.54
C LYS A 530 -23.56 31.73 -6.48
N LEU A 531 -22.85 30.64 -6.21
CA LEU A 531 -23.16 29.76 -5.10
C LEU A 531 -22.74 30.44 -3.78
N LYS A 532 -23.54 30.28 -2.72
CA LYS A 532 -23.35 30.98 -1.44
C LYS A 532 -22.08 30.53 -0.75
N TYR A 533 -21.78 29.24 -0.83
CA TYR A 533 -20.62 28.64 -0.17
C TYR A 533 -19.51 28.33 -1.20
N ALA A 534 -18.49 29.18 -1.23
CA ALA A 534 -17.27 29.01 -2.01
C ALA A 534 -16.04 28.95 -1.08
N PRO A 535 -14.97 28.21 -1.43
CA PRO A 535 -14.82 27.43 -2.66
C PRO A 535 -15.64 26.13 -2.65
N VAL A 536 -16.13 25.72 -3.82
CA VAL A 536 -16.81 24.46 -4.06
C VAL A 536 -15.78 23.35 -4.25
N SER A 537 -16.07 22.17 -3.73
CA SER A 537 -15.22 21.01 -3.92
C SER A 537 -15.25 20.53 -5.35
N TYR A 538 -14.08 20.45 -5.99
CA TYR A 538 -13.91 19.82 -7.30
C TYR A 538 -14.03 18.29 -7.23
N ASP A 539 -13.87 17.70 -6.04
CA ASP A 539 -13.98 16.26 -5.80
C ASP A 539 -15.46 15.77 -5.78
N VAL A 540 -16.41 16.72 -5.73
CA VAL A 540 -17.85 16.42 -5.75
C VAL A 540 -18.42 16.89 -7.09
N ARG A 541 -19.16 16.01 -7.78
CA ARG A 541 -19.89 16.37 -9.00
C ARG A 541 -21.12 17.20 -8.63
N PRO A 542 -21.18 18.50 -8.96
CA PRO A 542 -22.35 19.31 -8.68
C PRO A 542 -23.52 18.90 -9.60
N MET A 543 -24.72 18.91 -9.06
CA MET A 543 -25.96 18.70 -9.80
C MET A 543 -26.68 20.04 -9.94
N VAL A 544 -26.89 20.51 -11.16
CA VAL A 544 -27.52 21.80 -11.45
C VAL A 544 -28.83 21.56 -12.20
N TYR A 545 -29.93 22.09 -11.67
CA TYR A 545 -31.25 22.00 -12.26
C TYR A 545 -31.72 23.39 -12.67
N ALA A 546 -32.11 23.55 -13.94
CA ALA A 546 -32.73 24.76 -14.46
C ALA A 546 -34.10 24.43 -15.04
N ASP A 547 -35.13 25.19 -14.66
CA ASP A 547 -36.52 24.97 -15.09
C ASP A 547 -37.00 23.52 -14.90
N GLY A 548 -36.52 22.87 -13.83
CA GLY A 548 -36.82 21.47 -13.48
C GLY A 548 -36.00 20.41 -14.22
N VAL A 549 -35.08 20.81 -15.11
CA VAL A 549 -34.25 19.90 -15.92
C VAL A 549 -32.81 19.87 -15.41
N LEU A 550 -32.26 18.66 -15.24
CA LEU A 550 -30.84 18.47 -14.90
C LEU A 550 -29.94 18.88 -16.07
N LEU A 551 -28.98 19.76 -15.80
CA LEU A 551 -28.02 20.25 -16.78
C LEU A 551 -26.74 19.40 -16.80
N SER A 552 -26.05 19.40 -17.95
CA SER A 552 -24.79 18.67 -18.14
C SER A 552 -23.57 19.56 -17.87
N GLN A 553 -22.57 19.07 -17.15
CA GLN A 553 -21.37 19.84 -16.85
C GLN A 553 -20.36 19.80 -18.01
N VAL A 554 -19.77 20.95 -18.36
CA VAL A 554 -18.60 21.04 -19.25
C VAL A 554 -17.32 21.42 -18.51
N PHE A 555 -16.18 20.88 -18.96
CA PHE A 555 -14.86 21.08 -18.37
C PHE A 555 -13.93 21.87 -19.31
N GLY A 556 -13.08 22.74 -18.76
CA GLY A 556 -12.06 23.49 -19.53
C GLY A 556 -12.43 24.94 -19.89
N SER A 557 -11.75 25.50 -20.90
CA SER A 557 -11.87 26.92 -21.32
C SER A 557 -13.01 27.19 -22.33
N THR A 558 -13.89 26.22 -22.57
CA THR A 558 -15.04 26.38 -23.46
C THR A 558 -16.23 27.02 -22.75
N ASN A 559 -17.10 27.69 -23.51
CA ASN A 559 -18.37 28.21 -23.01
C ASN A 559 -19.44 27.12 -23.08
N PRO A 560 -20.31 26.98 -22.06
CA PRO A 560 -21.40 26.00 -22.07
C PRO A 560 -22.44 26.30 -23.15
N GLU A 561 -22.95 25.26 -23.83
CA GLU A 561 -24.09 25.33 -24.76
C GLU A 561 -25.44 25.17 -24.03
N PRO A 562 -26.60 25.45 -24.67
CA PRO A 562 -27.91 25.22 -24.05
C PRO A 562 -28.06 23.81 -23.46
N GLY A 563 -28.56 23.72 -22.22
CA GLY A 563 -28.62 22.46 -21.47
C GLY A 563 -27.32 22.09 -20.73
N GLN A 564 -26.27 22.90 -20.84
CA GLN A 564 -24.99 22.69 -20.16
C GLN A 564 -24.69 23.79 -19.14
N PHE A 565 -23.77 23.48 -18.22
CA PHE A 565 -23.23 24.42 -17.26
C PHE A 565 -21.73 24.23 -17.03
N LYS A 566 -21.10 25.28 -16.53
CA LYS A 566 -19.72 25.31 -16.04
C LYS A 566 -19.72 25.89 -14.64
N ILE A 567 -18.82 25.41 -13.79
CA ILE A 567 -18.61 25.95 -12.46
C ILE A 567 -17.13 26.34 -12.29
N ASP A 568 -16.89 27.52 -11.74
CA ASP A 568 -15.60 27.86 -11.17
C ASP A 568 -15.62 27.43 -9.71
N TYR A 569 -14.94 26.33 -9.42
CA TYR A 569 -14.85 25.74 -8.09
C TYR A 569 -14.18 26.68 -7.07
N SER A 570 -13.29 27.58 -7.51
CA SER A 570 -12.59 28.49 -6.60
C SER A 570 -13.48 29.65 -6.15
N THR A 571 -14.27 30.20 -7.07
CA THR A 571 -15.12 31.36 -6.81
C THR A 571 -16.57 31.00 -6.51
N GLY A 572 -16.97 29.75 -6.75
CA GLY A 572 -18.37 29.30 -6.69
C GLY A 572 -19.23 29.86 -7.82
N THR A 573 -18.61 30.32 -8.92
CA THR A 573 -19.35 30.94 -10.03
C THR A 573 -19.90 29.86 -10.95
N LEU A 574 -21.23 29.78 -11.06
CA LEU A 574 -21.96 28.91 -11.97
C LEU A 574 -22.31 29.67 -13.25
N ILE A 575 -21.93 29.14 -14.41
CA ILE A 575 -22.21 29.72 -15.73
C ILE A 575 -23.03 28.72 -16.53
N LEU A 576 -24.19 29.14 -17.02
CA LEU A 576 -25.11 28.30 -17.79
C LEU A 576 -25.02 28.64 -19.29
N GLY A 577 -25.22 27.65 -20.16
CA GLY A 577 -25.32 27.90 -21.60
C GLY A 577 -26.67 28.48 -22.04
N GLN A 578 -27.66 28.46 -21.15
CA GLN A 578 -28.95 29.14 -21.31
C GLN A 578 -29.46 29.63 -19.95
N ALA A 579 -30.03 30.83 -19.91
CA ALA A 579 -30.56 31.43 -18.68
C ALA A 579 -31.91 30.76 -18.31
N PRO A 580 -32.12 30.40 -17.03
CA PRO A 580 -33.40 29.87 -16.56
C PRO A 580 -34.48 30.95 -16.53
N THR A 581 -35.72 30.53 -16.67
CA THR A 581 -36.90 31.43 -16.66
C THR A 581 -37.77 31.30 -15.41
N THR A 582 -37.65 30.20 -14.67
CA THR A 582 -38.54 29.87 -13.55
C THR A 582 -37.82 29.40 -12.29
N SER A 583 -36.80 28.55 -12.39
CA SER A 583 -36.12 27.99 -11.22
C SER A 583 -34.68 27.58 -11.51
N LEU A 584 -33.82 27.76 -10.51
CA LEU A 584 -32.44 27.29 -10.51
C LEU A 584 -32.13 26.66 -9.14
N LYS A 585 -31.78 25.38 -9.12
CA LYS A 585 -31.38 24.64 -7.92
C LYS A 585 -30.03 23.96 -8.13
N VAL A 586 -29.16 23.99 -7.14
CA VAL A 586 -27.82 23.41 -7.22
C VAL A 586 -27.55 22.57 -5.98
N SER A 587 -27.08 21.35 -6.19
CA SER A 587 -26.54 20.51 -5.12
C SER A 587 -25.04 20.33 -5.34
N TYR A 588 -24.23 20.56 -4.30
CA TYR A 588 -22.77 20.53 -4.38
C TYR A 588 -22.15 20.29 -3.01
N GLY A 589 -20.84 20.02 -2.95
CA GLY A 589 -20.09 19.94 -1.69
C GLY A 589 -19.06 21.05 -1.58
N TYR A 590 -18.76 21.54 -0.37
CA TYR A 590 -17.65 22.47 -0.10
C TYR A 590 -16.73 21.92 1.00
N ARG A 591 -15.44 22.30 1.00
CA ARG A 591 -14.45 21.82 1.99
C ARG A 591 -14.66 22.48 3.34
N VAL A 592 -14.68 21.66 4.40
CA VAL A 592 -14.68 22.11 5.80
C VAL A 592 -13.34 21.74 6.42
N THR A 593 -12.56 22.74 6.85
CA THR A 593 -11.18 22.51 7.32
C THR A 593 -11.01 22.65 8.83
N THR A 594 -11.88 23.38 9.55
CA THR A 594 -11.64 23.68 10.98
C THR A 594 -12.90 23.77 11.85
N GLU A 595 -14.10 23.75 11.28
CA GLU A 595 -15.35 23.94 12.02
C GLU A 595 -15.86 22.66 12.70
N SER A 596 -16.87 22.81 13.57
CA SER A 596 -17.57 21.69 14.22
C SER A 596 -18.30 20.76 13.25
N THR A 597 -18.40 21.12 11.97
CA THR A 597 -18.94 20.29 10.90
C THR A 597 -17.91 19.36 10.26
N ALA A 598 -16.60 19.59 10.49
CA ALA A 598 -15.52 18.70 10.09
C ALA A 598 -15.36 17.56 11.10
N GLY A 599 -14.93 16.41 10.58
CA GLY A 599 -14.64 15.23 11.37
C GLY A 599 -13.47 15.46 12.33
N ILE A 600 -13.41 14.66 13.38
CA ILE A 600 -12.45 14.81 14.48
C ILE A 600 -11.02 14.66 13.98
N ALA A 601 -10.75 13.70 13.10
CA ALA A 601 -9.41 13.51 12.54
C ALA A 601 -9.00 14.68 11.64
N VAL A 602 -9.94 15.23 10.85
CA VAL A 602 -9.71 16.43 10.02
C VAL A 602 -9.36 17.64 10.90
N ARG A 603 -10.15 17.88 11.95
CA ARG A 603 -9.92 19.00 12.90
C ARG A 603 -8.60 18.86 13.65
N LEU A 604 -8.27 17.65 14.13
CA LEU A 604 -6.98 17.37 14.78
C LEU A 604 -5.82 17.60 13.81
N ASN A 605 -5.93 17.12 12.57
CA ASN A 605 -4.89 17.30 11.57
C ASN A 605 -4.66 18.79 11.28
N SER A 606 -5.72 19.56 11.08
CA SER A 606 -5.65 21.00 10.85
C SER A 606 -4.99 21.75 12.00
N ILE A 607 -5.41 21.49 13.25
CA ILE A 607 -4.86 22.23 14.39
C ILE A 607 -3.42 21.85 14.68
N ILE A 608 -3.08 20.55 14.58
CA ILE A 608 -1.70 20.10 14.76
C ILE A 608 -0.79 20.71 13.70
N LYS A 609 -1.27 20.80 12.45
CA LYS A 609 -0.54 21.46 11.37
C LYS A 609 -0.24 22.92 11.72
N GLU A 610 -1.20 23.66 12.25
CA GLU A 610 -1.00 25.06 12.66
C GLU A 610 0.12 25.23 13.71
N TYR A 611 0.30 24.27 14.62
CA TYR A 611 1.41 24.32 15.58
C TYR A 611 2.74 23.81 15.03
N THR A 612 2.72 22.85 14.10
CA THR A 612 3.91 22.07 13.71
C THR A 612 4.48 22.42 12.34
N GLU A 613 3.75 23.18 11.51
CA GLU A 613 4.18 23.61 10.17
C GLU A 613 5.56 24.26 10.20
N GLU A 614 6.49 23.83 9.35
CA GLU A 614 7.92 24.12 9.53
C GLU A 614 8.25 25.62 9.51
N VAL A 615 7.53 26.40 8.72
CA VAL A 615 7.81 27.81 8.49
C VAL A 615 6.90 28.72 9.31
N THR A 616 5.59 28.43 9.33
CA THR A 616 4.58 29.30 9.93
C THR A 616 4.04 28.80 11.26
N GLY A 617 4.44 27.59 11.68
CA GLY A 617 3.90 26.98 12.87
C GLY A 617 4.39 27.66 14.14
N VAL A 618 3.52 27.68 15.16
CA VAL A 618 3.82 28.32 16.45
C VAL A 618 5.03 27.68 17.12
N ILE A 619 5.17 26.36 17.10
CA ILE A 619 6.29 25.68 17.78
C ILE A 619 7.63 25.97 17.08
N PRO A 620 7.77 25.82 15.74
CA PRO A 620 8.98 26.26 15.05
C PRO A 620 9.32 27.73 15.29
N TYR A 621 8.31 28.61 15.36
CA TYR A 621 8.53 30.02 15.72
C TYR A 621 9.09 30.18 17.14
N THR A 622 8.55 29.47 18.13
CA THR A 622 9.08 29.45 19.51
C THR A 622 10.53 28.94 19.55
N ILE A 623 10.84 27.85 18.84
CA ILE A 623 12.20 27.29 18.75
C ILE A 623 13.16 28.30 18.11
N ASN A 624 12.73 29.01 17.06
CA ASN A 624 13.52 30.04 16.40
C ASN A 624 13.78 31.25 17.31
N THR A 625 12.78 31.64 18.11
CA THR A 625 12.92 32.73 19.10
C THR A 625 13.97 32.34 20.15
N LEU A 626 13.87 31.14 20.72
CA LEU A 626 14.87 30.58 21.63
C LEU A 626 16.26 30.47 20.97
N THR A 627 16.33 30.17 19.67
CA THR A 627 17.59 30.13 18.93
C THR A 627 18.25 31.51 18.84
N SER A 628 17.45 32.56 18.64
CA SER A 628 17.94 33.94 18.63
C SER A 628 18.43 34.36 20.02
N GLU A 629 17.66 34.08 21.07
CA GLU A 629 18.08 34.34 22.47
C GLU A 629 19.40 33.63 22.81
N TYR A 630 19.55 32.36 22.38
CA TYR A 630 20.78 31.61 22.55
C TYR A 630 21.99 32.29 21.87
N LYS A 631 21.79 32.83 20.66
CA LYS A 631 22.83 33.55 19.91
C LYS A 631 23.21 34.86 20.61
N GLU A 632 22.24 35.63 21.08
CA GLU A 632 22.49 36.88 21.83
C GLU A 632 23.30 36.60 23.11
N LEU A 633 22.94 35.56 23.86
CA LEU A 633 23.73 35.14 25.03
C LEU A 633 25.15 34.72 24.65
N ASN A 634 25.34 34.08 23.48
CA ASN A 634 26.66 33.69 23.01
C ASN A 634 27.54 34.92 22.71
N GLU A 635 26.96 35.95 22.13
CA GLU A 635 27.65 37.23 21.90
C GLU A 635 28.01 37.92 23.22
N LEU A 636 27.09 37.93 24.20
CA LEU A 636 27.35 38.47 25.54
C LEU A 636 28.48 37.71 26.27
N ILE A 637 28.51 36.39 26.16
CA ILE A 637 29.58 35.54 26.70
C ILE A 637 30.92 35.91 26.06
N ASN A 638 30.97 36.04 24.74
CA ASN A 638 32.19 36.37 24.01
C ASN A 638 32.73 37.76 24.37
N ASP A 639 31.87 38.79 24.40
CA ASP A 639 32.25 40.14 24.82
C ASP A 639 32.72 40.17 26.28
N THR A 640 32.01 39.48 27.19
CA THR A 640 32.39 39.42 28.60
C THR A 640 33.72 38.69 28.78
N ASN A 641 33.96 37.60 28.05
CA ASN A 641 35.24 36.88 28.07
C ASN A 641 36.40 37.76 27.57
N LEU A 642 36.18 38.57 26.54
CA LEU A 642 37.17 39.54 26.07
C LEU A 642 37.51 40.56 27.18
N ARG A 643 36.50 41.12 27.83
CA ARG A 643 36.68 42.06 28.96
C ARG A 643 37.42 41.40 30.13
N LEU A 644 37.08 40.15 30.44
CA LEU A 644 37.76 39.36 31.46
C LEU A 644 39.24 39.17 31.14
N SER A 645 39.58 38.85 29.89
CA SER A 645 40.97 38.73 29.45
C SER A 645 41.74 40.04 29.62
N LEU A 646 41.16 41.18 29.22
CA LEU A 646 41.77 42.50 29.42
C LEU A 646 41.93 42.86 30.91
N TYR A 647 40.96 42.47 31.74
CA TYR A 647 41.02 42.68 33.18
C TYR A 647 42.12 41.83 33.82
N GLU A 648 42.23 40.55 33.44
CA GLU A 648 43.31 39.65 33.86
C GLU A 648 44.68 40.24 33.54
N GLU A 649 44.88 40.71 32.30
CA GLU A 649 46.12 41.38 31.91
C GLU A 649 46.38 42.64 32.75
N SER A 650 45.35 43.43 33.05
CA SER A 650 45.51 44.60 33.91
C SER A 650 45.90 44.23 35.33
N LEU A 651 45.36 43.15 35.88
CA LEU A 651 45.73 42.65 37.20
C LEU A 651 47.19 42.18 37.20
N ILE A 652 47.56 41.36 36.22
CA ILE A 652 48.94 40.90 35.98
C ILE A 652 49.89 42.10 35.96
N ARG A 653 49.62 43.13 35.15
CA ARG A 653 50.45 44.36 35.08
C ARG A 653 50.56 45.09 36.43
N LYS A 654 49.46 45.23 37.18
CA LYS A 654 49.45 45.89 38.50
C LYS A 654 50.28 45.11 39.52
N PHE A 655 50.13 43.78 39.57
CA PHE A 655 50.91 42.93 40.46
C PHE A 655 52.39 42.90 40.07
N MET A 656 52.73 42.89 38.78
CA MET A 656 54.12 43.03 38.34
C MET A 656 54.74 44.37 38.80
N ALA A 657 54.01 45.48 38.68
CA ALA A 657 54.48 46.79 39.13
C ALA A 657 54.66 46.84 40.65
N LEU A 658 53.75 46.21 41.41
CA LEU A 658 53.85 46.06 42.86
C LEU A 658 55.09 45.26 43.26
N GLU A 659 55.33 44.11 42.63
CA GLU A 659 56.52 43.29 42.87
C GLU A 659 57.81 44.08 42.59
N SER A 660 57.85 44.82 41.48
CA SER A 660 58.99 45.68 41.15
C SER A 660 59.21 46.79 42.18
N ALA A 661 58.13 47.39 42.70
CA ALA A 661 58.21 48.42 43.73
C ALA A 661 58.69 47.83 45.07
N ILE A 662 58.17 46.67 45.48
CA ILE A 662 58.59 45.96 46.69
C ILE A 662 60.06 45.53 46.59
N ALA A 663 60.48 44.99 45.45
CA ALA A 663 61.88 44.64 45.19
C ALA A 663 62.81 45.86 45.31
N SER A 664 62.38 47.02 44.78
CA SER A 664 63.13 48.28 44.92
C SER A 664 63.16 48.79 46.37
N MET A 665 62.06 48.67 47.11
CA MET A 665 62.01 49.04 48.54
C MET A 665 62.90 48.13 49.38
N GLN A 666 62.93 46.82 49.09
CA GLN A 666 63.81 45.87 49.76
C GLN A 666 65.28 46.17 49.45
N SER A 667 65.63 46.49 48.21
CA SER A 667 66.99 46.89 47.86
C SER A 667 67.41 48.19 48.55
N GLN A 668 66.53 49.19 48.63
CA GLN A 668 66.74 50.42 49.38
C GLN A 668 66.85 50.17 50.89
N SER A 669 66.01 49.33 51.47
CA SER A 669 66.06 48.93 52.88
C SER A 669 67.37 48.20 53.20
N ASN A 670 67.80 47.29 52.33
CA ASN A 670 69.07 46.58 52.47
C ASN A 670 70.26 47.55 52.33
N PHE A 671 70.18 48.52 51.41
CA PHE A 671 71.17 49.58 51.27
C PHE A 671 71.24 50.46 52.52
N LEU A 672 70.10 50.95 53.03
CA LEU A 672 70.03 51.75 54.25
C LEU A 672 70.51 50.97 55.48
N SER A 673 70.13 49.69 55.60
CA SER A 673 70.60 48.82 56.67
C SER A 673 72.11 48.63 56.60
N SER A 674 72.66 48.41 55.40
CA SER A 674 74.11 48.31 55.18
C SER A 674 74.82 49.63 55.49
N TYR A 675 74.21 50.77 55.16
CA TYR A 675 74.72 52.11 55.46
C TYR A 675 74.71 52.40 56.97
N ILE A 676 73.64 52.05 57.69
CA ILE A 676 73.54 52.16 59.16
C ILE A 676 74.57 51.26 59.86
N ILE A 677 74.74 50.01 59.38
CA ILE A 677 75.79 49.11 59.88
C ILE A 677 77.17 49.70 59.61
N GLY A 678 77.37 50.35 58.46
CA GLY A 678 78.59 51.11 58.14
C GLY A 678 78.84 52.29 59.08
N LEU A 679 77.81 53.06 59.42
CA LEU A 679 77.87 54.18 60.37
C LEU A 679 78.14 53.71 61.81
N GLN A 680 77.56 52.59 62.24
CA GLN A 680 77.86 51.97 63.55
C GLN A 680 79.32 51.52 63.67
N LYS A 681 79.95 51.11 62.56
CA LYS A 681 81.39 50.80 62.53
C LYS A 681 82.29 52.04 62.57
N GLN A 682 81.78 53.22 62.18
CA GLN A 682 82.52 54.49 62.27
C GLN A 682 82.30 55.24 63.60
N GLY A 683 81.17 55.05 64.28
CA GLY A 683 80.89 55.65 65.60
C GLY A 683 81.51 54.91 66.80
N GLY A 684 82.22 53.81 66.55
CA GLY A 684 82.95 53.03 67.56
C GLY A 684 84.45 53.27 67.52
N LYS A 685 84.90 54.53 67.60
CA LYS A 685 86.23 54.96 68.06
C LYS A 685 86.19 56.38 68.58
#